data_AF-A0A1M2Z2Y7-F1
#
_entry.id   AF-A0A1M2Z2Y7-F1
#
_cell.length_a   1.000
_cell.length_b   1.000
_cell.length_c   1.000
_cell.angle_alpha   90.00
_cell.angle_beta   90.00
_cell.angle_gamma   90.00
#
_symmetry.space_group_name_H-M   'P 1'
#
loop_
_entity.id
_entity.type
_entity.pdbx_description
1 polymer ?
#
loop_
_entity_poly.entity_id
_entity_poly.type
_entity_poly.pdbx_seq_one_letter_code
_entity_poly.pdbx_strand_id
1 'polypeptide(L)'
;MDSSQNGSTLPEAVDEGQKPEQGDSVSALVLGALGVVYGDIGTSPLYSFREALRVAGSDGTVLREDVLGVLSLIVWALTLVVTVKYVTFVLRADNRGEGGTLSLMSLARNSFATRPMVILGIGVVGASLFMGDSVITPAISVLSAVEGLETVTPAFQPYVVPITIFILLLLFMVQRFGTGAVGKVFGPIMFVWFLTIGLSGLRHIADDLGVLWAINPYHAVAFLVSNPGLSFATIGAVFLAVTGAEALYVDLGHFGRRPIVTAWLAIVFPCLLLNYFGQGAFVLSRTSMPENVFFDMQPDWALLPVVILATMATVIASQSVIAGAYSMVRQAVQMNILPRFGILHTSETQSGQIYIPRVTWILAVGVILLVLGFERSGNLAAAYGISVTGEMVVTNFLLFIVMRRIWKWRLAAVIALIALFLTVDTVFLGANIIKVEEGGWVSLCIAAAMCIIMWTWIRGSRYLFEKTRKSEVPLGVIVKEMVRKPPVVVSGTAVFLTGDPESAPTALMHSLKHYKVLHESNVILTIVTAPTPLVPEDERVEMEKINDLFMRVKITFGYMEQPNLPRALAQCRKQGWKFDIMTTSFFLSRRSLKASRHTGMPVWQDKLFIALARNAADATEYFQIPTGRVVEIGTQVVI
;
A
#
# COMPACT_ATOMS: atom_id res chain seq x y z
N MET A 1 11.89 12.26 -68.85
CA MET A 1 10.78 11.30 -68.90
C MET A 1 11.18 10.13 -68.01
N ASP A 2 11.41 10.37 -66.72
CA ASP A 2 10.41 10.65 -65.65
C ASP A 2 9.87 9.32 -65.09
N SER A 3 9.73 9.10 -63.78
CA SER A 3 10.15 9.87 -62.60
C SER A 3 10.02 8.98 -61.34
N SER A 4 10.65 9.37 -60.22
CA SER A 4 10.41 8.92 -58.83
C SER A 4 10.42 7.42 -58.47
N GLN A 5 11.33 7.04 -57.57
CA GLN A 5 11.03 6.07 -56.50
C GLN A 5 11.69 6.52 -55.18
N ASN A 6 10.88 6.86 -54.18
CA ASN A 6 11.33 7.09 -52.80
C ASN A 6 11.49 5.73 -52.10
N GLY A 7 12.72 5.34 -51.75
CA GLY A 7 12.99 4.18 -50.91
C GLY A 7 12.89 4.53 -49.42
N SER A 8 11.74 4.30 -48.80
CA SER A 8 11.61 4.38 -47.33
C SER A 8 11.98 3.03 -46.70
N THR A 9 13.21 2.89 -46.22
CA THR A 9 13.68 1.74 -45.44
C THR A 9 12.99 1.70 -44.07
N LEU A 10 12.21 0.65 -43.82
CA LEU A 10 11.72 0.31 -42.48
C LEU A 10 12.89 -0.19 -41.62
N PRO A 11 13.05 0.22 -40.35
CA PRO A 11 14.03 -0.38 -39.45
C PRO A 11 13.66 -1.83 -39.14
N GLU A 12 14.66 -2.71 -39.17
CA GLU A 12 14.49 -4.10 -38.72
C GLU A 12 14.14 -4.13 -37.23
N ALA A 13 13.13 -4.94 -36.87
CA ALA A 13 12.72 -5.09 -35.49
C ALA A 13 13.71 -6.00 -34.77
N VAL A 14 14.50 -5.42 -33.85
CA VAL A 14 15.39 -6.18 -32.96
C VAL A 14 14.56 -7.07 -32.04
N ASP A 15 14.85 -8.37 -32.09
CA ASP A 15 14.29 -9.38 -31.20
C ASP A 15 15.12 -9.44 -29.90
N GLU A 16 14.64 -8.76 -28.86
CA GLU A 16 15.10 -8.97 -27.49
C GLU A 16 13.93 -9.32 -26.57
N GLY A 17 13.81 -10.60 -26.26
CA GLY A 17 13.05 -11.04 -25.10
C GLY A 17 13.70 -10.52 -23.82
N GLN A 18 13.07 -9.51 -23.19
CA GLN A 18 13.59 -8.86 -21.98
C GLN A 18 13.73 -9.87 -20.83
N LYS A 19 14.95 -10.39 -20.66
CA LYS A 19 15.44 -10.78 -19.34
C LYS A 19 15.50 -9.52 -18.46
N PRO A 20 15.29 -9.62 -17.14
CA PRO A 20 15.52 -8.49 -16.25
C PRO A 20 16.96 -8.00 -16.38
N GLU A 21 17.13 -6.68 -16.49
CA GLU A 21 18.44 -6.06 -16.69
C GLU A 21 19.44 -6.37 -15.55
N GLN A 22 20.71 -6.27 -15.89
CA GLN A 22 21.82 -6.70 -15.04
C GLN A 22 22.00 -5.79 -13.81
N GLY A 23 21.57 -6.30 -12.66
CA GLY A 23 22.35 -6.21 -11.43
C GLY A 23 22.69 -4.81 -10.91
N ASP A 24 21.68 -4.12 -10.37
CA ASP A 24 21.95 -3.23 -9.23
C ASP A 24 22.74 -4.05 -8.19
N SER A 25 23.91 -3.53 -7.79
CA SER A 25 24.71 -4.17 -6.74
C SER A 25 23.86 -4.38 -5.50
N VAL A 26 24.04 -5.52 -4.81
CA VAL A 26 23.32 -5.79 -3.56
C VAL A 26 23.50 -4.65 -2.54
N SER A 27 24.65 -3.96 -2.56
CA SER A 27 24.88 -2.77 -1.75
C SER A 27 24.00 -1.56 -2.13
N ALA A 28 23.74 -1.35 -3.42
CA ALA A 28 22.85 -0.27 -3.90
C ALA A 28 21.39 -0.56 -3.52
N LEU A 29 20.94 -1.82 -3.64
CA LEU A 29 19.61 -2.22 -3.18
C LEU A 29 19.46 -2.16 -1.66
N VAL A 30 20.50 -2.49 -0.89
CA VAL A 30 20.53 -2.33 0.57
C VAL A 30 20.41 -0.85 0.95
N LEU A 31 21.15 0.03 0.25
CA LEU A 31 21.08 1.48 0.47
C LEU A 31 19.70 2.05 0.08
N GLY A 32 19.11 1.58 -1.01
CA GLY A 32 17.73 1.91 -1.39
C GLY A 32 16.71 1.44 -0.35
N ALA A 33 16.87 0.24 0.19
CA ALA A 33 16.02 -0.29 1.25
C ALA A 33 16.14 0.50 2.56
N LEU A 34 17.34 0.99 2.94
CA LEU A 34 17.48 1.93 4.07
C LEU A 34 16.70 3.22 3.84
N GLY A 35 16.71 3.73 2.61
CA GLY A 35 15.99 4.95 2.23
C GLY A 35 14.47 4.80 2.31
N VAL A 36 13.92 3.73 1.72
CA VAL A 36 12.47 3.59 1.58
C VAL A 36 11.87 2.70 2.66
N VAL A 37 12.43 1.52 2.91
CA VAL A 37 11.79 0.51 3.76
C VAL A 37 11.92 0.82 5.25
N TYR A 38 13.01 1.47 5.65
CA TYR A 38 13.35 1.70 7.05
C TYR A 38 13.20 3.15 7.52
N GLY A 39 12.58 4.01 6.71
CA GLY A 39 12.30 5.40 7.09
C GLY A 39 11.48 5.52 8.37
N ASP A 40 10.30 4.88 8.40
CA ASP A 40 9.34 4.94 9.50
C ASP A 40 9.94 4.48 10.84
N ILE A 41 10.24 3.17 10.95
CA ILE A 41 10.87 2.57 12.13
C ILE A 41 12.21 3.21 12.53
N GLY A 42 12.91 3.81 11.56
CA GLY A 42 14.14 4.55 11.80
C GLY A 42 13.94 5.87 12.53
N THR A 43 12.73 6.44 12.48
CA THR A 43 12.38 7.71 13.15
C THR A 43 11.66 7.52 14.48
N SER A 44 11.14 6.32 14.76
CA SER A 44 10.56 5.93 16.06
C SER A 44 11.38 6.29 17.31
N PRO A 45 12.73 6.31 17.31
CA PRO A 45 13.51 6.74 18.49
C PRO A 45 13.32 8.20 18.92
N LEU A 46 12.76 9.06 18.05
CA LEU A 46 12.44 10.45 18.39
C LEU A 46 11.38 10.57 19.51
N TYR A 47 10.45 9.62 19.57
CA TYR A 47 9.29 9.68 20.48
C TYR A 47 9.10 8.43 21.35
N SER A 48 9.38 7.22 20.85
CA SER A 48 8.93 5.97 21.48
C SER A 48 9.40 5.77 22.92
N PHE A 49 10.67 6.05 23.20
CA PHE A 49 11.24 5.85 24.53
C PHE A 49 10.79 6.92 25.52
N ARG A 50 10.71 8.18 25.08
CA ARG A 50 10.11 9.28 25.84
C ARG A 50 8.69 8.94 26.26
N GLU A 51 7.84 8.50 25.33
CA GLU A 51 6.44 8.18 25.65
C GLU A 51 6.30 6.95 26.56
N ALA A 52 7.12 5.92 26.36
CA ALA A 52 7.10 4.75 27.24
C ALA A 52 7.55 5.09 28.67
N LEU A 53 8.60 5.89 28.84
CA LEU A 53 9.03 6.38 30.15
C LEU A 53 8.03 7.35 30.79
N ARG A 54 7.41 8.24 30.02
CA ARG A 54 6.41 9.19 30.53
C ARG A 54 5.21 8.46 31.13
N VAL A 55 4.79 7.35 30.52
CA VAL A 55 3.75 6.48 31.09
C VAL A 55 4.29 5.71 32.30
N ALA A 56 5.46 5.07 32.20
CA ALA A 56 6.03 4.30 33.32
C ALA A 56 6.36 5.14 34.57
N GLY A 57 6.65 6.43 34.41
CA GLY A 57 6.94 7.37 35.49
C GLY A 57 5.74 8.13 36.05
N SER A 58 4.50 7.77 35.69
CA SER A 58 3.29 8.53 36.09
C SER A 58 3.11 8.67 37.59
N ASP A 59 3.69 7.75 38.37
CA ASP A 59 3.52 7.65 39.82
C ASP A 59 4.49 8.58 40.60
N GLY A 60 5.27 9.40 39.89
CA GLY A 60 5.98 10.56 40.43
C GLY A 60 7.51 10.48 40.43
N THR A 61 8.10 9.31 40.16
CA THR A 61 9.55 9.13 39.96
C THR A 61 9.82 8.01 38.97
N VAL A 62 10.67 8.25 37.98
CA VAL A 62 11.20 7.19 37.09
C VAL A 62 12.28 6.41 37.86
N LEU A 63 12.01 5.16 38.19
CA LEU A 63 12.98 4.29 38.84
C LEU A 63 13.90 3.62 37.81
N ARG A 64 15.05 3.15 38.29
CA ARG A 64 15.99 2.37 37.46
C ARG A 64 15.33 1.13 36.86
N GLU A 65 14.44 0.50 37.62
CA GLU A 65 13.72 -0.71 37.21
C GLU A 65 12.76 -0.43 36.06
N ASP A 66 12.12 0.75 36.04
CA ASP A 66 11.24 1.19 34.95
C ASP A 66 12.02 1.41 33.66
N VAL A 67 13.19 2.06 33.75
CA VAL A 67 14.08 2.26 32.59
C VAL A 67 14.52 0.92 32.02
N LEU A 68 15.00 -0.01 32.86
CA LEU A 68 15.42 -1.34 32.40
C LEU A 68 14.24 -2.16 31.86
N GLY A 69 13.06 -2.05 32.46
CA GLY A 69 11.83 -2.68 32.01
C GLY A 69 11.39 -2.21 30.62
N VAL A 70 11.29 -0.88 30.43
CA VAL A 70 10.95 -0.24 29.15
C VAL A 70 11.96 -0.59 28.06
N LEU A 71 13.27 -0.50 28.34
CA LEU A 71 14.31 -0.91 27.40
C LEU A 71 14.17 -2.38 27.02
N SER A 72 13.92 -3.26 27.99
CA SER A 72 13.76 -4.69 27.74
C SER A 72 12.53 -4.99 26.88
N LEU A 73 11.41 -4.31 27.14
CA LEU A 73 10.20 -4.38 26.32
C LEU A 73 10.47 -3.93 24.88
N ILE A 74 11.21 -2.83 24.65
CA ILE A 74 11.60 -2.36 23.31
C ILE A 74 12.50 -3.39 22.59
N VAL A 75 13.54 -3.88 23.25
CA VAL A 75 14.47 -4.90 22.71
C VAL A 75 13.70 -6.14 22.24
N TRP A 76 12.80 -6.65 23.09
CA TRP A 76 12.05 -7.86 22.79
C TRP A 76 10.90 -7.62 21.80
N ALA A 77 10.33 -6.41 21.74
CA ALA A 77 9.38 -6.02 20.69
C ALA A 77 10.06 -6.01 19.31
N LEU A 78 11.19 -5.30 19.15
CA LEU A 78 11.99 -5.26 17.91
C LEU A 78 12.46 -6.67 17.49
N THR A 79 12.82 -7.51 18.46
CA THR A 79 13.25 -8.88 18.21
C THR A 79 12.07 -9.77 17.77
N LEU A 80 10.98 -9.83 18.53
CA LEU A 80 9.87 -10.75 18.27
C LEU A 80 9.00 -10.31 17.09
N VAL A 81 8.65 -9.02 17.01
CA VAL A 81 7.79 -8.48 15.94
C VAL A 81 8.62 -8.32 14.66
N VAL A 82 9.63 -7.47 14.66
CA VAL A 82 10.30 -7.11 13.40
C VAL A 82 11.23 -8.23 12.92
N THR A 83 12.10 -8.75 13.81
CA THR A 83 13.13 -9.72 13.41
C THR A 83 12.57 -11.14 13.21
N VAL A 84 11.82 -11.65 14.19
CA VAL A 84 11.27 -13.02 14.14
C VAL A 84 10.01 -13.07 13.28
N LYS A 85 8.93 -12.35 13.60
CA LYS A 85 7.69 -12.39 12.81
C LYS A 85 7.92 -11.85 11.39
N TYR A 86 8.25 -10.56 11.21
CA TYR A 86 8.28 -9.97 9.87
C TYR A 86 9.46 -10.47 9.01
N VAL A 87 10.70 -10.22 9.43
CA VAL A 87 11.92 -10.53 8.67
C VAL A 87 12.11 -12.04 8.40
N THR A 88 11.78 -12.90 9.37
CA THR A 88 11.98 -14.35 9.20
C THR A 88 10.80 -15.06 8.55
N PHE A 89 9.55 -14.68 8.84
CA PHE A 89 8.35 -15.36 8.32
C PHE A 89 7.54 -14.54 7.30
N VAL A 90 7.08 -13.33 7.63
CA VAL A 90 6.17 -12.57 6.75
C VAL A 90 6.82 -12.28 5.39
N LEU A 91 8.11 -11.90 5.36
CA LEU A 91 8.85 -11.68 4.10
C LEU A 91 9.03 -12.94 3.23
N ARG A 92 8.71 -14.14 3.73
CA ARG A 92 8.67 -15.38 2.93
C ARG A 92 7.29 -15.68 2.35
N ALA A 93 6.27 -14.93 2.73
CA ALA A 93 4.90 -15.09 2.25
C ALA A 93 4.65 -14.15 1.06
N ASP A 94 5.56 -14.16 0.08
CA ASP A 94 5.41 -13.37 -1.14
C ASP A 94 4.40 -14.01 -2.11
N ASN A 95 3.75 -13.18 -2.92
CA ASN A 95 2.90 -13.59 -4.03
C ASN A 95 3.62 -13.28 -5.35
N ARG A 96 4.54 -14.15 -5.78
CA ARG A 96 5.43 -13.93 -6.94
C ARG A 96 6.30 -12.66 -6.78
N GLY A 97 6.94 -12.51 -5.63
CA GLY A 97 7.78 -11.36 -5.28
C GLY A 97 7.05 -10.20 -4.60
N GLU A 98 5.73 -10.08 -4.78
CA GLU A 98 4.94 -9.01 -4.17
C GLU A 98 4.55 -9.31 -2.71
N GLY A 99 4.48 -8.27 -1.88
CA GLY A 99 4.06 -8.34 -0.49
C GLY A 99 2.94 -7.34 -0.14
N GLY A 100 2.76 -7.11 1.15
CA GLY A 100 1.66 -6.34 1.73
C GLY A 100 0.37 -7.16 1.94
N THR A 101 -0.49 -6.66 2.83
CA THR A 101 -1.68 -7.40 3.30
C THR A 101 -2.70 -7.76 2.21
N LEU A 102 -2.81 -6.95 1.14
CA LEU A 102 -3.65 -7.27 -0.01
C LEU A 102 -3.06 -8.41 -0.88
N SER A 103 -1.74 -8.45 -1.08
CA SER A 103 -1.04 -9.59 -1.72
C SER A 103 -1.19 -10.87 -0.89
N LEU A 104 -1.01 -10.78 0.44
CA LEU A 104 -1.19 -11.90 1.37
C LEU A 104 -2.63 -12.43 1.36
N MET A 105 -3.62 -11.53 1.33
CA MET A 105 -5.04 -11.87 1.18
C MET A 105 -5.29 -12.60 -0.14
N SER A 106 -4.76 -12.12 -1.26
CA SER A 106 -4.90 -12.78 -2.56
C SER A 106 -4.29 -14.19 -2.51
N LEU A 107 -3.05 -14.32 -2.03
CA LEU A 107 -2.34 -15.58 -1.89
C LEU A 107 -3.12 -16.59 -1.01
N ALA A 108 -3.57 -16.17 0.17
CA ALA A 108 -4.38 -16.97 1.08
C ALA A 108 -5.72 -17.38 0.45
N ARG A 109 -6.42 -16.46 -0.22
CA ARG A 109 -7.74 -16.67 -0.81
C ARG A 109 -7.72 -17.62 -2.01
N ASN A 110 -6.69 -17.54 -2.85
CA ASN A 110 -6.52 -18.43 -4.01
C ASN A 110 -6.12 -19.86 -3.63
N SER A 111 -5.66 -20.10 -2.40
CA SER A 111 -5.47 -21.46 -1.87
C SER A 111 -6.79 -22.23 -1.66
N PHE A 112 -7.96 -21.61 -1.89
CA PHE A 112 -9.29 -22.23 -1.83
C PHE A 112 -10.01 -22.10 -3.17
N ALA A 113 -10.52 -23.23 -3.69
CA ALA A 113 -11.33 -23.25 -4.92
C ALA A 113 -12.58 -22.34 -4.84
N THR A 114 -13.17 -22.20 -3.65
CA THR A 114 -14.36 -21.37 -3.41
C THR A 114 -14.05 -19.87 -3.20
N ARG A 115 -12.77 -19.47 -3.14
CA ARG A 115 -12.30 -18.07 -2.93
C ARG A 115 -13.13 -17.29 -1.88
N PRO A 116 -13.21 -17.77 -0.62
CA PRO A 116 -14.22 -17.38 0.34
C PRO A 116 -14.24 -15.89 0.68
N MET A 117 -15.44 -15.33 0.85
CA MET A 117 -15.65 -13.91 1.16
C MET A 117 -15.06 -13.47 2.50
N VAL A 118 -14.89 -14.38 3.47
CA VAL A 118 -14.31 -14.07 4.78
C VAL A 118 -12.85 -13.62 4.64
N ILE A 119 -12.05 -14.30 3.79
CA ILE A 119 -10.65 -13.92 3.55
C ILE A 119 -10.56 -12.55 2.85
N LEU A 120 -11.48 -12.28 1.91
CA LEU A 120 -11.59 -10.95 1.29
C LEU A 120 -11.94 -9.87 2.33
N GLY A 121 -12.89 -10.14 3.24
CA GLY A 121 -13.25 -9.23 4.33
C GLY A 121 -12.08 -8.93 5.25
N ILE A 122 -11.32 -9.96 5.66
CA ILE A 122 -10.12 -9.82 6.50
C ILE A 122 -9.09 -8.90 5.82
N GLY A 123 -8.78 -9.12 4.54
CA GLY A 123 -7.83 -8.26 3.83
C GLY A 123 -8.34 -6.84 3.53
N VAL A 124 -9.67 -6.66 3.36
CA VAL A 124 -10.27 -5.31 3.27
C VAL A 124 -10.12 -4.56 4.60
N VAL A 125 -10.31 -5.22 5.73
CA VAL A 125 -10.07 -4.63 7.06
C VAL A 125 -8.59 -4.26 7.22
N GLY A 126 -7.66 -5.18 6.97
CA GLY A 126 -6.22 -4.89 7.08
C GLY A 126 -5.74 -3.77 6.14
N ALA A 127 -6.20 -3.76 4.89
CA ALA A 127 -5.91 -2.67 3.95
C ALA A 127 -6.48 -1.33 4.42
N SER A 128 -7.66 -1.34 5.02
CA SER A 128 -8.27 -0.11 5.55
C SER A 128 -7.54 0.43 6.78
N LEU A 129 -7.01 -0.46 7.63
CA LEU A 129 -6.19 -0.12 8.78
C LEU A 129 -4.83 0.49 8.35
N PHE A 130 -4.15 -0.12 7.38
CA PHE A 130 -2.92 0.45 6.78
C PHE A 130 -3.17 1.82 6.12
N MET A 131 -4.31 2.00 5.44
CA MET A 131 -4.69 3.32 4.90
C MET A 131 -4.98 4.35 6.00
N GLY A 132 -5.38 3.91 7.20
CA GLY A 132 -5.50 4.77 8.38
C GLY A 132 -4.13 5.22 8.89
N ASP A 133 -3.23 4.27 9.09
CA ASP A 133 -1.82 4.52 9.43
C ASP A 133 -1.14 5.49 8.45
N SER A 134 -1.38 5.33 7.14
CA SER A 134 -0.83 6.17 6.07
C SER A 134 -1.15 7.68 6.19
N VAL A 135 -2.12 8.06 7.03
CA VAL A 135 -2.46 9.45 7.35
C VAL A 135 -1.75 9.95 8.62
N ILE A 136 -1.40 9.06 9.55
CA ILE A 136 -0.88 9.43 10.87
C ILE A 136 0.64 9.46 10.88
N THR A 137 1.32 8.51 10.24
CA THR A 137 2.80 8.44 10.23
C THR A 137 3.45 9.75 9.76
N PRO A 138 2.99 10.41 8.68
CA PRO A 138 3.57 11.69 8.27
C PRO A 138 3.35 12.82 9.29
N ALA A 139 2.21 12.81 9.97
CA ALA A 139 1.88 13.82 10.98
C ALA A 139 2.76 13.64 12.23
N ILE A 140 2.84 12.43 12.80
CA ILE A 140 3.62 12.20 14.03
C ILE A 140 5.12 12.33 13.78
N SER A 141 5.62 11.82 12.65
CA SER A 141 7.05 11.80 12.36
C SER A 141 7.59 13.21 12.15
N VAL A 142 6.99 13.99 11.24
CA VAL A 142 7.47 15.34 10.93
C VAL A 142 7.29 16.26 12.14
N LEU A 143 6.16 16.17 12.88
CA LEU A 143 5.95 16.95 14.09
C LEU A 143 7.00 16.65 15.17
N SER A 144 7.31 15.37 15.42
CA SER A 144 8.35 14.97 16.39
C SER A 144 9.75 15.46 16.02
N ALA A 145 10.08 15.55 14.72
CA ALA A 145 11.37 16.11 14.30
C ALA A 145 11.43 17.63 14.49
N VAL A 146 10.34 18.35 14.18
CA VAL A 146 10.28 19.81 14.29
C VAL A 146 10.20 20.27 15.75
N GLU A 147 9.59 19.48 16.65
CA GLU A 147 9.62 19.72 18.11
C GLU A 147 11.05 19.80 18.68
N GLY A 148 12.06 19.19 18.03
CA GLY A 148 13.47 19.35 18.40
C GLY A 148 14.00 20.79 18.32
N LEU A 149 13.32 21.69 17.59
CA LEU A 149 13.63 23.12 17.60
C LEU A 149 13.31 23.79 18.95
N GLU A 150 12.39 23.24 19.74
CA GLU A 150 12.06 23.77 21.08
C GLU A 150 13.23 23.59 22.05
N THR A 151 13.95 22.47 21.96
CA THR A 151 15.20 22.23 22.70
C THR A 151 16.31 23.21 22.26
N VAL A 152 16.34 23.65 20.99
CA VAL A 152 17.30 24.68 20.52
C VAL A 152 16.98 26.05 21.12
N THR A 153 15.71 26.45 21.10
CA THR A 153 15.22 27.60 21.87
C THR A 153 13.70 27.54 22.04
N PRO A 154 13.16 27.80 23.26
CA PRO A 154 11.72 27.91 23.49
C PRO A 154 11.01 28.96 22.63
N ALA A 155 11.74 29.91 22.04
CA ALA A 155 11.17 30.87 21.09
C ALA A 155 10.55 30.21 19.84
N PHE A 156 10.91 28.96 19.51
CA PHE A 156 10.34 28.23 18.37
C PHE A 156 9.01 27.52 18.65
N GLN A 157 8.54 27.38 19.91
CA GLN A 157 7.29 26.65 20.20
C GLN A 157 6.07 27.10 19.35
N PRO A 158 5.79 28.41 19.16
CA PRO A 158 4.65 28.85 18.35
C PRO A 158 4.79 28.55 16.85
N TYR A 159 6.00 28.21 16.39
CA TYR A 159 6.33 27.97 14.99
C TYR A 159 6.39 26.48 14.63
N VAL A 160 6.38 25.56 15.60
CA VAL A 160 6.46 24.10 15.35
C VAL A 160 5.33 23.61 14.44
N VAL A 161 4.07 23.94 14.76
CA VAL A 161 2.90 23.56 13.94
C VAL A 161 2.95 24.21 12.53
N PRO A 162 3.15 25.54 12.39
CA PRO A 162 3.34 26.17 11.08
C PRO A 162 4.47 25.58 10.22
N ILE A 163 5.64 25.30 10.81
CA ILE A 163 6.80 24.71 10.11
C ILE A 163 6.46 23.28 9.67
N THR A 164 5.84 22.48 10.54
CA THR A 164 5.39 21.11 10.23
C THR A 164 4.43 21.11 9.04
N ILE A 165 3.42 21.99 9.04
CA ILE A 165 2.46 22.13 7.93
C ILE A 165 3.15 22.58 6.64
N PHE A 166 4.12 23.51 6.71
CA PHE A 166 4.87 23.96 5.54
C PHE A 166 5.71 22.81 4.92
N ILE A 167 6.41 22.02 5.75
CA ILE A 167 7.18 20.85 5.31
C ILE A 167 6.26 19.82 4.65
N LEU A 168 5.11 19.52 5.26
CA LEU A 168 4.13 18.58 4.72
C LEU A 168 3.48 19.07 3.41
N LEU A 169 3.16 20.36 3.29
CA LEU A 169 2.66 20.92 2.04
C LEU A 169 3.69 20.82 0.92
N LEU A 170 4.94 21.19 1.20
CA LEU A 170 6.05 21.03 0.24
C LEU A 170 6.21 19.56 -0.18
N LEU A 171 6.15 18.64 0.79
CA LEU A 171 6.21 17.20 0.57
C LEU A 171 5.11 16.73 -0.39
N PHE A 172 3.85 17.02 -0.08
CA PHE A 172 2.70 16.62 -0.89
C PHE A 172 2.67 17.29 -2.28
N MET A 173 3.18 18.52 -2.41
CA MET A 173 3.31 19.20 -3.70
C MET A 173 4.39 18.57 -4.61
N VAL A 174 5.48 18.06 -4.04
CA VAL A 174 6.59 17.45 -4.80
C VAL A 174 6.24 16.06 -5.34
N GLN A 175 5.23 15.36 -4.80
CA GLN A 175 4.85 13.99 -5.20
C GLN A 175 4.63 13.80 -6.70
N ARG A 176 4.13 14.83 -7.39
CA ARG A 176 3.88 14.79 -8.84
C ARG A 176 5.13 14.57 -9.70
N PHE A 177 6.32 14.85 -9.16
CA PHE A 177 7.60 14.70 -9.86
C PHE A 177 8.22 13.31 -9.69
N GLY A 178 7.60 12.43 -8.88
CA GLY A 178 8.04 11.07 -8.66
C GLY A 178 9.22 10.91 -7.70
N THR A 179 9.41 9.68 -7.26
CA THR A 179 10.50 9.30 -6.35
C THR A 179 11.80 8.95 -7.08
N GLY A 180 11.82 8.83 -8.41
CA GLY A 180 12.97 8.28 -9.14
C GLY A 180 14.26 9.09 -9.10
N ALA A 181 14.18 10.42 -9.10
CA ALA A 181 15.35 11.27 -8.92
C ALA A 181 15.76 11.39 -7.43
N VAL A 182 14.78 11.39 -6.52
CA VAL A 182 15.00 11.69 -5.09
C VAL A 182 15.40 10.46 -4.28
N GLY A 183 14.92 9.26 -4.67
CA GLY A 183 15.19 7.99 -3.99
C GLY A 183 16.66 7.59 -3.98
N LYS A 184 17.45 8.05 -4.96
CA LYS A 184 18.92 7.91 -4.97
C LYS A 184 19.60 8.66 -3.81
N VAL A 185 18.96 9.69 -3.28
CA VAL A 185 19.46 10.52 -2.17
C VAL A 185 18.90 10.05 -0.82
N PHE A 186 17.70 9.46 -0.80
CA PHE A 186 17.07 8.93 0.42
C PHE A 186 17.93 7.89 1.14
N GLY A 187 18.50 6.93 0.39
CA GLY A 187 19.36 5.89 0.95
C GLY A 187 20.59 6.44 1.70
N PRO A 188 21.42 7.29 1.07
CA PRO A 188 22.51 8.00 1.74
C PRO A 188 22.09 8.80 2.98
N ILE A 189 20.98 9.56 2.90
CA ILE A 189 20.48 10.34 4.06
C ILE A 189 20.10 9.42 5.22
N MET A 190 19.33 8.36 4.95
CA MET A 190 18.93 7.41 5.98
C MET A 190 20.12 6.63 6.56
N PHE A 191 21.13 6.30 5.75
CA PHE A 191 22.37 5.69 6.25
C PHE A 191 23.12 6.62 7.22
N VAL A 192 23.24 7.92 6.89
CA VAL A 192 23.82 8.92 7.79
C VAL A 192 22.96 9.07 9.06
N TRP A 193 21.64 9.12 8.94
CA TRP A 193 20.72 9.14 10.09
C TRP A 193 20.93 7.94 11.03
N PHE A 194 20.92 6.71 10.50
CA PHE A 194 21.15 5.49 11.30
C PHE A 194 22.51 5.52 12.00
N LEU A 195 23.57 5.93 11.30
CA LEU A 195 24.89 6.07 11.89
C LEU A 195 24.92 7.15 12.98
N THR A 196 24.26 8.29 12.77
CA THR A 196 24.16 9.38 13.76
C THR A 196 23.44 8.93 15.03
N ILE A 197 22.28 8.28 14.93
CA ILE A 197 21.54 7.80 16.11
C ILE A 197 22.30 6.68 16.84
N GLY A 198 22.98 5.79 16.10
CA GLY A 198 23.81 4.72 16.66
C GLY A 198 25.04 5.24 17.40
N LEU A 199 25.76 6.23 16.83
CA LEU A 199 26.92 6.87 17.47
C LEU A 199 26.52 7.72 18.68
N SER A 200 25.42 8.46 18.57
CA SER A 200 24.84 9.24 19.68
C SER A 200 24.48 8.32 20.85
N GLY A 201 23.81 7.19 20.56
CA GLY A 201 23.51 6.18 21.56
C GLY A 201 24.76 5.55 22.20
N LEU A 202 25.71 5.11 21.37
CA LEU A 202 26.95 4.48 21.82
C LEU A 202 27.77 5.38 22.75
N ARG A 203 27.75 6.70 22.55
CA ARG A 203 28.40 7.67 23.44
C ARG A 203 27.85 7.62 24.86
N HIS A 204 26.53 7.50 25.02
CA HIS A 204 25.86 7.56 26.32
C HIS A 204 25.79 6.21 27.04
N ILE A 205 25.96 5.07 26.36
CA ILE A 205 26.05 3.75 27.03
C ILE A 205 27.16 3.71 28.10
N ALA A 206 28.21 4.51 27.95
CA ALA A 206 29.28 4.63 28.94
C ALA A 206 28.86 5.36 30.24
N ASP A 207 27.80 6.17 30.21
CA ASP A 207 27.28 6.89 31.38
C ASP A 207 26.69 5.90 32.42
N ASP A 208 26.07 4.81 31.93
CA ASP A 208 25.58 3.71 32.76
C ASP A 208 25.58 2.37 32.00
N LEU A 209 26.61 1.55 32.20
CA LEU A 209 26.73 0.22 31.60
C LEU A 209 25.62 -0.76 32.02
N GLY A 210 24.87 -0.45 33.08
CA GLY A 210 23.79 -1.28 33.58
C GLY A 210 22.59 -1.38 32.64
N VAL A 211 22.45 -0.45 31.68
CA VAL A 211 21.38 -0.55 30.65
C VAL A 211 21.46 -1.82 29.80
N LEU A 212 22.66 -2.38 29.65
CA LEU A 212 22.88 -3.60 28.86
C LEU A 212 22.20 -4.82 29.49
N TRP A 213 21.88 -4.80 30.79
CA TRP A 213 21.10 -5.85 31.44
C TRP A 213 19.68 -5.95 30.88
N ALA A 214 19.12 -4.88 30.31
CA ALA A 214 17.79 -4.89 29.70
C ALA A 214 17.64 -5.89 28.53
N ILE A 215 18.75 -6.37 27.93
CA ILE A 215 18.72 -7.49 26.97
C ILE A 215 18.09 -8.74 27.60
N ASN A 216 18.28 -8.96 28.91
CA ASN A 216 17.65 -10.08 29.62
C ASN A 216 16.12 -9.84 29.74
N PRO A 217 15.27 -10.73 29.18
CA PRO A 217 13.82 -10.58 29.23
C PRO A 217 13.23 -10.61 30.65
N TYR A 218 14.03 -11.02 31.65
CA TYR A 218 13.69 -10.87 33.05
C TYR A 218 13.26 -9.44 33.41
N HIS A 219 13.90 -8.39 32.88
CA HIS A 219 13.54 -7.01 33.20
C HIS A 219 12.17 -6.62 32.65
N ALA A 220 11.85 -7.02 31.41
CA ALA A 220 10.50 -6.87 30.86
C ALA A 220 9.48 -7.60 31.74
N VAL A 221 9.69 -8.89 32.04
CA VAL A 221 8.74 -9.69 32.83
C VAL A 221 8.58 -9.15 34.26
N ALA A 222 9.66 -8.73 34.92
CA ALA A 222 9.62 -8.17 36.26
C ALA A 222 8.81 -6.87 36.29
N PHE A 223 9.01 -5.97 35.32
CA PHE A 223 8.22 -4.75 35.16
C PHE A 223 6.73 -5.06 34.94
N LEU A 224 6.41 -5.98 34.00
CA LEU A 224 5.02 -6.40 33.73
C LEU A 224 4.30 -6.97 34.98
N VAL A 225 5.04 -7.58 35.90
CA VAL A 225 4.49 -8.19 37.13
C VAL A 225 4.44 -7.21 38.29
N SER A 226 5.35 -6.24 38.40
CA SER A 226 5.42 -5.31 39.53
C SER A 226 4.21 -4.37 39.56
N ASN A 227 3.87 -3.76 38.43
CA ASN A 227 2.72 -2.87 38.28
C ASN A 227 1.92 -3.18 37.01
N PRO A 228 1.02 -4.19 37.01
CA PRO A 228 0.36 -4.69 35.80
C PRO A 228 -0.44 -3.63 35.01
N GLY A 229 -1.14 -2.71 35.68
CA GLY A 229 -1.94 -1.66 35.02
C GLY A 229 -1.06 -0.63 34.30
N LEU A 230 -0.08 -0.08 35.02
CA LEU A 230 0.93 0.85 34.51
C LEU A 230 1.73 0.24 33.35
N SER A 231 2.15 -1.02 33.53
CA SER A 231 2.86 -1.81 32.52
C SER A 231 2.05 -2.02 31.25
N PHE A 232 0.74 -2.27 31.38
CA PHE A 232 -0.13 -2.44 30.22
C PHE A 232 -0.25 -1.14 29.40
N ALA A 233 -0.40 0.02 30.06
CA ALA A 233 -0.36 1.32 29.39
C ALA A 233 1.01 1.59 28.74
N THR A 234 2.11 1.23 29.43
CA THR A 234 3.48 1.37 28.96
C THR A 234 3.76 0.52 27.71
N ILE A 235 3.26 -0.73 27.65
CA ILE A 235 3.31 -1.58 26.44
C ILE A 235 2.70 -0.84 25.24
N GLY A 236 1.58 -0.15 25.45
CA GLY A 236 0.91 0.64 24.42
C GLY A 236 1.73 1.84 23.91
N ALA A 237 2.71 2.30 24.68
CA ALA A 237 3.69 3.30 24.24
C ALA A 237 4.95 2.65 23.63
N VAL A 238 5.43 1.53 24.19
CA VAL A 238 6.53 0.73 23.61
C VAL A 238 6.22 0.26 22.19
N PHE A 239 4.95 0.03 21.86
CA PHE A 239 4.51 -0.28 20.49
C PHE A 239 5.06 0.70 19.43
N LEU A 240 5.23 1.97 19.79
CA LEU A 240 5.76 3.02 18.92
C LEU A 240 7.17 2.69 18.37
N ALA A 241 7.93 1.81 19.04
CA ALA A 241 9.25 1.38 18.59
C ALA A 241 9.23 0.32 17.46
N VAL A 242 8.09 -0.32 17.18
CA VAL A 242 7.96 -1.37 16.14
C VAL A 242 7.06 -0.96 14.96
N THR A 243 6.75 0.33 14.85
CA THR A 243 5.96 0.92 13.76
C THR A 243 6.74 0.88 12.46
N GLY A 244 6.07 0.77 11.31
CA GLY A 244 6.73 0.54 10.03
C GLY A 244 7.17 -0.91 9.77
N ALA A 245 6.92 -1.87 10.69
CA ALA A 245 7.25 -3.28 10.48
C ALA A 245 6.52 -3.88 9.25
N GLU A 246 5.30 -3.41 9.00
CA GLU A 246 4.47 -3.70 7.83
C GLU A 246 5.00 -3.07 6.53
N ALA A 247 5.70 -1.94 6.58
CA ALA A 247 6.34 -1.34 5.39
C ALA A 247 7.38 -2.29 4.78
N LEU A 248 8.15 -3.03 5.60
CA LEU A 248 9.04 -4.10 5.15
C LEU A 248 8.35 -5.12 4.25
N TYR A 249 7.07 -5.39 4.51
CA TYR A 249 6.31 -6.35 3.73
C TYR A 249 5.66 -5.71 2.50
N VAL A 250 5.19 -4.47 2.57
CA VAL A 250 4.61 -3.75 1.41
C VAL A 250 5.65 -3.52 0.31
N ASP A 251 6.89 -3.15 0.67
CA ASP A 251 7.97 -2.85 -0.28
C ASP A 251 8.79 -4.07 -0.74
N LEU A 252 8.32 -5.28 -0.40
CA LEU A 252 8.96 -6.53 -0.82
C LEU A 252 9.07 -6.65 -2.35
N GLY A 253 8.09 -6.14 -3.11
CA GLY A 253 8.11 -6.13 -4.57
C GLY A 253 9.14 -5.17 -5.18
N HIS A 254 9.55 -4.12 -4.45
CA HIS A 254 10.49 -3.12 -4.96
C HIS A 254 11.96 -3.53 -4.73
N PHE A 255 12.29 -4.06 -3.54
CA PHE A 255 13.68 -4.37 -3.17
C PHE A 255 13.99 -5.87 -3.08
N GLY A 256 12.96 -6.70 -3.00
CA GLY A 256 13.10 -8.13 -2.71
C GLY A 256 13.59 -8.41 -1.28
N ARG A 257 13.50 -9.67 -0.87
CA ARG A 257 13.76 -10.06 0.52
C ARG A 257 15.21 -9.84 0.98
N ARG A 258 16.22 -10.11 0.14
CA ARG A 258 17.63 -10.12 0.58
C ARG A 258 18.13 -8.73 1.02
N PRO A 259 17.93 -7.64 0.25
CA PRO A 259 18.36 -6.30 0.66
C PRO A 259 17.69 -5.82 1.94
N ILE A 260 16.37 -6.04 2.07
CA ILE A 260 15.57 -5.71 3.26
C ILE A 260 16.18 -6.38 4.51
N VAL A 261 16.34 -7.71 4.49
CA VAL A 261 16.89 -8.45 5.64
C VAL A 261 18.34 -8.05 5.98
N THR A 262 19.17 -7.76 4.97
CA THR A 262 20.56 -7.32 5.21
C THR A 262 20.61 -5.91 5.82
N ALA A 263 19.81 -4.97 5.32
CA ALA A 263 19.72 -3.61 5.88
C ALA A 263 19.26 -3.65 7.35
N TRP A 264 18.25 -4.48 7.67
CA TRP A 264 17.79 -4.69 9.04
C TRP A 264 18.91 -5.16 9.97
N LEU A 265 19.50 -6.32 9.67
CA LEU A 265 20.40 -7.01 10.59
C LEU A 265 21.78 -6.34 10.71
N ALA A 266 22.26 -5.68 9.66
CA ALA A 266 23.59 -5.08 9.64
C ALA A 266 23.63 -3.62 10.12
N ILE A 267 22.53 -2.86 9.97
CA ILE A 267 22.54 -1.40 10.16
C ILE A 267 21.40 -0.98 11.08
N VAL A 268 20.15 -1.21 10.68
CA VAL A 268 18.97 -0.63 11.35
C VAL A 268 18.81 -1.16 12.77
N PHE A 269 18.75 -2.47 12.96
CA PHE A 269 18.55 -3.08 14.27
C PHE A 269 19.69 -2.75 15.25
N PRO A 270 20.99 -2.87 14.88
CA PRO A 270 22.08 -2.40 15.74
C PRO A 270 21.99 -0.91 16.11
N CYS A 271 21.71 -0.02 15.15
CA CYS A 271 21.65 1.42 15.42
C CYS A 271 20.47 1.80 16.31
N LEU A 272 19.30 1.18 16.13
CA LEU A 272 18.14 1.37 16.99
C LEU A 272 18.44 0.90 18.43
N LEU A 273 19.01 -0.31 18.61
CA LEU A 273 19.37 -0.82 19.93
C LEU A 273 20.39 0.08 20.65
N LEU A 274 21.45 0.50 19.95
CA LEU A 274 22.44 1.44 20.50
C LEU A 274 21.80 2.76 20.93
N ASN A 275 20.88 3.30 20.11
CA ASN A 275 20.18 4.55 20.43
C ASN A 275 19.29 4.40 21.66
N TYR A 276 18.45 3.36 21.74
CA TYR A 276 17.60 3.14 22.90
C TYR A 276 18.40 2.91 24.19
N PHE A 277 19.46 2.10 24.17
CA PHE A 277 20.33 1.93 25.35
C PHE A 277 21.03 3.23 25.76
N GLY A 278 21.49 4.03 24.80
CA GLY A 278 22.08 5.34 25.08
C GLY A 278 21.08 6.32 25.71
N GLN A 279 19.84 6.40 25.17
CA GLN A 279 18.76 7.20 25.79
C GLN A 279 18.48 6.75 27.23
N GLY A 280 18.45 5.44 27.49
CA GLY A 280 18.26 4.92 28.85
C GLY A 280 19.40 5.28 29.80
N ALA A 281 20.66 5.19 29.35
CA ALA A 281 21.81 5.52 30.19
C ALA A 281 21.87 7.02 30.50
N PHE A 282 21.53 7.85 29.51
CA PHE A 282 21.39 9.30 29.65
C PHE A 282 20.27 9.73 30.62
N VAL A 283 19.16 8.98 30.69
CA VAL A 283 18.11 9.20 31.70
C VAL A 283 18.59 8.78 33.09
N LEU A 284 19.27 7.64 33.22
CA LEU A 284 19.79 7.13 34.50
C LEU A 284 20.90 7.97 35.11
N SER A 285 21.67 8.71 34.29
CA SER A 285 22.72 9.61 34.76
C SER A 285 22.20 10.99 35.22
N ARG A 286 20.89 11.25 35.13
CA ARG A 286 20.25 12.52 35.51
C ARG A 286 19.28 12.37 36.69
N THR A 287 19.08 13.47 37.41
CA THR A 287 18.16 13.54 38.57
C THR A 287 16.70 13.81 38.20
N SER A 288 16.42 14.21 36.96
CA SER A 288 15.07 14.47 36.45
C SER A 288 14.95 14.03 34.99
N MET A 289 13.78 13.52 34.61
CA MET A 289 13.51 13.12 33.23
C MET A 289 13.51 14.36 32.31
N PRO A 290 14.29 14.36 31.20
CA PRO A 290 14.27 15.44 30.22
C PRO A 290 12.96 15.47 29.41
N GLU A 291 12.51 16.65 28.99
CA GLU A 291 11.31 16.77 28.14
C GLU A 291 11.52 16.12 26.76
N ASN A 292 12.72 16.19 26.18
CA ASN A 292 13.02 15.66 24.85
C ASN A 292 14.27 14.77 24.87
N VAL A 293 14.17 13.62 25.55
CA VAL A 293 15.26 12.65 25.77
C VAL A 293 16.21 12.46 24.57
N PHE A 294 15.68 12.31 23.35
CA PHE A 294 16.49 12.13 22.14
C PHE A 294 17.29 13.37 21.72
N PHE A 295 16.74 14.58 21.87
CA PHE A 295 17.40 15.82 21.48
C PHE A 295 18.32 16.33 22.61
N ASP A 296 17.89 16.17 23.86
CA ASP A 296 18.63 16.64 25.05
C ASP A 296 19.93 15.84 25.29
N MET A 297 20.06 14.62 24.74
CA MET A 297 21.32 13.85 24.73
C MET A 297 22.31 14.30 23.63
N GLN A 298 21.92 15.14 22.67
CA GLN A 298 22.85 15.63 21.67
C GLN A 298 23.75 16.73 22.26
N PRO A 299 25.05 16.81 21.92
CA PRO A 299 25.87 17.93 22.31
C PRO A 299 25.41 19.21 21.60
N ASP A 300 25.49 20.35 22.28
CA ASP A 300 24.92 21.64 21.83
C ASP A 300 25.25 22.02 20.38
N TRP A 301 26.50 21.75 19.93
CA TRP A 301 26.94 22.04 18.56
C TRP A 301 26.29 21.14 17.49
N ALA A 302 25.87 19.93 17.86
CA ALA A 302 25.27 18.94 16.96
C ALA A 302 23.74 18.99 16.98
N LEU A 303 23.12 19.61 17.98
CA LEU A 303 21.67 19.67 18.16
C LEU A 303 20.96 20.17 16.88
N LEU A 304 21.31 21.36 16.38
CA LEU A 304 20.69 21.91 15.16
C LEU A 304 20.95 21.04 13.90
N PRO A 305 22.19 20.56 13.62
CA PRO A 305 22.43 19.56 12.59
C PRO A 305 21.57 18.29 12.72
N VAL A 306 21.38 17.76 13.93
CA VAL A 306 20.56 16.57 14.20
C VAL A 306 19.08 16.85 13.99
N VAL A 307 18.57 18.02 14.36
CA VAL A 307 17.17 18.43 14.07
C VAL A 307 16.92 18.53 12.56
N ILE A 308 17.86 19.09 11.80
CA ILE A 308 17.78 19.14 10.32
C ILE A 308 17.80 17.72 9.74
N LEU A 309 18.70 16.85 10.20
CA LEU A 309 18.79 15.47 9.73
C LEU A 309 17.56 14.64 10.10
N ALA A 310 17.01 14.82 11.31
CA ALA A 310 15.75 14.20 11.76
C ALA A 310 14.57 14.66 10.90
N THR A 311 14.53 15.95 10.53
CA THR A 311 13.51 16.51 9.63
C THR A 311 13.62 15.89 8.23
N MET A 312 14.85 15.71 7.72
CA MET A 312 15.07 15.00 6.45
C MET A 312 14.67 13.52 6.53
N ALA A 313 15.00 12.82 7.62
CA ALA A 313 14.66 11.42 7.84
C ALA A 313 13.13 11.21 7.95
N THR A 314 12.41 12.07 8.67
CA THR A 314 10.95 11.99 8.83
C THR A 314 10.19 12.40 7.57
N VAL A 315 10.74 13.32 6.77
CA VAL A 315 10.30 13.56 5.39
C VAL A 315 10.43 12.27 4.55
N ILE A 316 11.55 11.57 4.62
CA ILE A 316 11.79 10.32 3.87
C ILE A 316 10.87 9.18 4.36
N ALA A 317 10.67 9.05 5.67
CA ALA A 317 9.70 8.13 6.27
C ALA A 317 8.29 8.37 5.69
N SER A 318 7.86 9.63 5.72
CA SER A 318 6.56 10.06 5.17
C SER A 318 6.40 9.72 3.69
N GLN A 319 7.46 9.87 2.88
CA GLN A 319 7.44 9.49 1.45
C GLN A 319 7.18 8.00 1.23
N SER A 320 7.82 7.18 2.05
CA SER A 320 7.78 5.73 1.90
C SER A 320 6.38 5.20 2.23
N VAL A 321 5.76 5.73 3.28
CA VAL A 321 4.37 5.45 3.65
C VAL A 321 3.39 5.93 2.56
N ILE A 322 3.58 7.14 1.99
CA ILE A 322 2.76 7.63 0.87
C ILE A 322 2.88 6.72 -0.37
N ALA A 323 4.10 6.25 -0.70
CA ALA A 323 4.33 5.30 -1.78
C ALA A 323 3.67 3.93 -1.52
N GLY A 324 3.74 3.43 -0.28
CA GLY A 324 3.03 2.24 0.19
C GLY A 324 1.51 2.37 0.00
N ALA A 325 0.93 3.52 0.35
CA ALA A 325 -0.48 3.82 0.14
C ALA A 325 -0.86 3.83 -1.36
N TYR A 326 -0.02 4.38 -2.25
CA TYR A 326 -0.25 4.27 -3.71
C TYR A 326 -0.21 2.83 -4.20
N SER A 327 0.75 2.03 -3.74
CA SER A 327 0.86 0.61 -4.08
C SER A 327 -0.39 -0.15 -3.63
N MET A 328 -0.85 0.07 -2.39
CA MET A 328 -2.08 -0.52 -1.85
C MET A 328 -3.33 -0.11 -2.64
N VAL A 329 -3.50 1.17 -2.96
CA VAL A 329 -4.63 1.63 -3.78
C VAL A 329 -4.59 0.99 -5.16
N ARG A 330 -3.42 0.90 -5.83
CA ARG A 330 -3.27 0.18 -7.10
C ARG A 330 -3.72 -1.29 -6.98
N GLN A 331 -3.20 -2.02 -5.98
CA GLN A 331 -3.57 -3.42 -5.73
C GLN A 331 -5.10 -3.57 -5.53
N ALA A 332 -5.71 -2.66 -4.75
CA ALA A 332 -7.15 -2.65 -4.51
C ALA A 332 -7.97 -2.34 -5.79
N VAL A 333 -7.53 -1.42 -6.64
CA VAL A 333 -8.19 -1.13 -7.93
C VAL A 333 -8.17 -2.36 -8.84
N GLN A 334 -7.01 -2.99 -9.00
CA GLN A 334 -6.83 -4.14 -9.90
C GLN A 334 -7.62 -5.36 -9.42
N MET A 335 -7.70 -5.59 -8.11
CA MET A 335 -8.57 -6.62 -7.52
C MET A 335 -10.07 -6.25 -7.48
N ASN A 336 -10.46 -5.11 -8.06
CA ASN A 336 -11.83 -4.58 -8.07
C ASN A 336 -12.43 -4.38 -6.66
N ILE A 337 -11.58 -4.00 -5.71
CA ILE A 337 -11.92 -3.61 -4.34
C ILE A 337 -12.17 -2.09 -4.26
N LEU A 338 -11.54 -1.30 -5.12
CA LEU A 338 -11.75 0.14 -5.26
C LEU A 338 -12.13 0.55 -6.71
N PRO A 339 -12.82 1.70 -6.90
CA PRO A 339 -13.02 2.30 -8.22
C PRO A 339 -11.69 2.64 -8.90
N ARG A 340 -11.66 2.61 -10.23
CA ARG A 340 -10.48 2.99 -11.01
C ARG A 340 -10.09 4.45 -10.73
N PHE A 341 -8.83 4.69 -10.40
CA PHE A 341 -8.26 6.03 -10.30
C PHE A 341 -7.41 6.33 -11.54
N GLY A 342 -7.24 7.62 -11.86
CA GLY A 342 -6.20 8.04 -12.81
C GLY A 342 -4.83 7.82 -12.16
N ILE A 343 -4.05 6.91 -12.76
CA ILE A 343 -2.70 6.51 -12.29
C ILE A 343 -1.69 7.14 -13.25
N LEU A 344 -0.97 8.16 -12.77
CA LEU A 344 0.12 8.77 -13.51
C LEU A 344 1.41 8.04 -13.17
N HIS A 345 2.19 7.68 -14.18
CA HIS A 345 3.52 7.11 -13.99
C HIS A 345 4.53 8.24 -13.99
N THR A 346 5.42 8.23 -13.00
CA THR A 346 6.44 9.29 -12.83
C THR A 346 7.81 8.88 -13.36
N SER A 347 7.97 7.61 -13.74
CA SER A 347 9.08 7.09 -14.53
C SER A 347 8.55 6.13 -15.58
N GLU A 348 9.13 6.16 -16.78
CA GLU A 348 8.82 5.21 -17.86
C GLU A 348 9.47 3.82 -17.63
N THR A 349 10.47 3.72 -16.76
CA THR A 349 11.29 2.51 -16.57
C THR A 349 11.01 1.73 -15.28
N GLN A 350 10.32 2.31 -14.29
CA GLN A 350 10.02 1.64 -13.02
C GLN A 350 8.52 1.62 -12.71
N SER A 351 7.93 0.43 -12.78
CA SER A 351 6.50 0.15 -12.52
C SER A 351 6.03 0.44 -11.09
N GLY A 352 6.95 0.69 -10.14
CA GLY A 352 6.64 1.13 -8.77
C GLY A 352 6.40 2.63 -8.62
N GLN A 353 6.89 3.46 -9.55
CA GLN A 353 6.92 4.93 -9.39
C GLN A 353 5.61 5.59 -9.85
N ILE A 354 4.57 5.38 -9.04
CA ILE A 354 3.20 5.82 -9.30
C ILE A 354 2.85 7.08 -8.52
N TYR A 355 2.13 7.97 -9.18
CA TYR A 355 1.47 9.12 -8.56
C TYR A 355 -0.05 9.05 -8.79
N ILE A 356 -0.83 9.10 -7.70
CA ILE A 356 -2.30 9.08 -7.75
C ILE A 356 -2.82 10.41 -7.18
N PRO A 357 -3.03 11.46 -8.00
CA PRO A 357 -3.24 12.84 -7.52
C PRO A 357 -4.33 12.98 -6.45
N ARG A 358 -5.43 12.24 -6.58
CA ARG A 358 -6.55 12.31 -5.62
C ARG A 358 -6.22 11.68 -4.28
N VAL A 359 -5.47 10.57 -4.27
CA VAL A 359 -5.01 9.94 -3.02
C VAL A 359 -4.03 10.88 -2.32
N THR A 360 -3.10 11.49 -3.07
CA THR A 360 -2.16 12.50 -2.57
C THR A 360 -2.86 13.61 -1.79
N TRP A 361 -3.87 14.26 -2.38
CA TRP A 361 -4.55 15.38 -1.73
C TRP A 361 -5.50 14.95 -0.61
N ILE A 362 -6.09 13.76 -0.67
CA ILE A 362 -6.87 13.19 0.44
C ILE A 362 -5.95 12.91 1.65
N LEU A 363 -4.79 12.28 1.42
CA LEU A 363 -3.78 12.07 2.47
C LEU A 363 -3.28 13.42 3.02
N ALA A 364 -2.92 14.36 2.15
CA ALA A 364 -2.44 15.70 2.55
C ALA A 364 -3.42 16.42 3.48
N VAL A 365 -4.71 16.46 3.13
CA VAL A 365 -5.75 17.06 3.96
C VAL A 365 -5.89 16.31 5.29
N GLY A 366 -5.89 14.98 5.27
CA GLY A 366 -5.96 14.17 6.50
C GLY A 366 -4.79 14.44 7.45
N VAL A 367 -3.56 14.41 6.94
CA VAL A 367 -2.32 14.67 7.71
C VAL A 367 -2.34 16.09 8.30
N ILE A 368 -2.70 17.10 7.51
CA ILE A 368 -2.75 18.49 7.98
C ILE A 368 -3.82 18.68 9.07
N LEU A 369 -4.99 18.04 8.92
CA LEU A 369 -6.04 18.07 9.95
C LEU A 369 -5.60 17.37 11.25
N LEU A 370 -4.78 16.31 11.19
CA LEU A 370 -4.20 15.71 12.38
C LEU A 370 -3.19 16.64 13.08
N VAL A 371 -2.28 17.26 12.32
CA VAL A 371 -1.30 18.21 12.89
C VAL A 371 -1.99 19.40 13.54
N LEU A 372 -3.02 19.96 12.89
CA LEU A 372 -3.85 21.05 13.45
C LEU A 372 -4.73 20.62 14.63
N GLY A 373 -5.17 19.36 14.68
CA GLY A 373 -6.08 18.87 15.72
C GLY A 373 -5.40 18.39 17.00
N PHE A 374 -4.16 17.89 16.90
CA PHE A 374 -3.40 17.34 18.03
C PHE A 374 -2.28 18.24 18.55
N GLU A 375 -1.73 19.12 17.69
CA GLU A 375 -0.68 20.14 17.92
C GLU A 375 0.69 19.65 18.45
N ARG A 376 0.74 18.53 19.19
CA ARG A 376 1.92 17.93 19.82
C ARG A 376 2.04 16.45 19.46
N SER A 377 3.28 15.97 19.27
CA SER A 377 3.55 14.57 18.93
C SER A 377 3.05 13.60 20.00
N GLY A 378 3.20 13.95 21.28
CA GLY A 378 2.76 13.13 22.42
C GLY A 378 1.24 12.96 22.53
N ASN A 379 0.44 13.87 21.95
CA ASN A 379 -1.02 13.72 21.85
C ASN A 379 -1.36 12.78 20.68
N LEU A 380 -0.68 12.94 19.55
CA LEU A 380 -0.89 12.13 18.35
C LEU A 380 -0.39 10.68 18.52
N ALA A 381 0.59 10.45 19.39
CA ALA A 381 1.09 9.13 19.78
C ALA A 381 -0.01 8.23 20.37
N ALA A 382 -0.99 8.79 21.08
CA ALA A 382 -2.14 8.05 21.58
C ALA A 382 -3.10 7.60 20.45
N ALA A 383 -3.16 8.35 19.35
CA ALA A 383 -4.04 8.07 18.21
C ALA A 383 -3.52 6.96 17.28
N TYR A 384 -2.20 6.74 17.27
CA TYR A 384 -1.48 5.97 16.26
C TYR A 384 -1.69 4.44 16.35
N GLY A 385 -1.43 3.85 17.52
CA GLY A 385 -1.10 2.42 17.61
C GLY A 385 -2.22 1.42 17.28
N ILE A 386 -3.49 1.83 17.32
CA ILE A 386 -4.63 0.90 17.11
C ILE A 386 -4.69 0.37 15.67
N SER A 387 -4.48 1.24 14.68
CA SER A 387 -4.60 0.81 13.27
C SER A 387 -3.51 -0.19 12.90
N VAL A 388 -2.26 0.10 13.27
CA VAL A 388 -1.13 -0.79 12.96
C VAL A 388 -1.23 -2.11 13.72
N THR A 389 -1.52 -2.10 15.03
CA THR A 389 -1.72 -3.36 15.78
C THR A 389 -2.86 -4.21 15.24
N GLY A 390 -3.96 -3.60 14.77
CA GLY A 390 -5.03 -4.30 14.07
C GLY A 390 -4.58 -4.93 12.74
N GLU A 391 -3.74 -4.24 11.97
CA GLU A 391 -3.11 -4.76 10.75
C GLU A 391 -2.24 -5.98 11.07
N MET A 392 -1.39 -5.87 12.10
CA MET A 392 -0.51 -6.95 12.56
C MET A 392 -1.28 -8.24 12.92
N VAL A 393 -2.44 -8.09 13.56
CA VAL A 393 -3.38 -9.20 13.86
C VAL A 393 -4.00 -9.78 12.59
N VAL A 394 -4.44 -8.95 11.64
CA VAL A 394 -4.92 -9.40 10.32
C VAL A 394 -3.85 -10.19 9.57
N THR A 395 -2.60 -9.70 9.58
CA THR A 395 -1.44 -10.37 9.00
C THR A 395 -1.23 -11.77 9.58
N ASN A 396 -1.40 -11.98 10.90
CA ASN A 396 -1.32 -13.32 11.50
C ASN A 396 -2.41 -14.28 10.98
N PHE A 397 -3.67 -13.81 10.85
CA PHE A 397 -4.77 -14.66 10.36
C PHE A 397 -4.54 -15.11 8.90
N LEU A 398 -4.02 -14.21 8.06
CA LEU A 398 -3.70 -14.54 6.67
C LEU A 398 -2.44 -15.44 6.59
N LEU A 399 -1.42 -15.17 7.41
CA LEU A 399 -0.19 -15.97 7.49
C LEU A 399 -0.45 -17.41 7.96
N PHE A 400 -1.36 -17.61 8.92
CA PHE A 400 -1.83 -18.94 9.35
C PHE A 400 -2.32 -19.77 8.14
N ILE A 401 -3.11 -19.16 7.27
CA ILE A 401 -3.65 -19.81 6.06
C ILE A 401 -2.51 -20.18 5.11
N VAL A 402 -1.57 -19.26 4.85
CA VAL A 402 -0.40 -19.51 3.98
C VAL A 402 0.48 -20.63 4.53
N MET A 403 0.87 -20.57 5.81
CA MET A 403 1.65 -21.63 6.47
C MET A 403 0.96 -23.00 6.38
N ARG A 404 -0.34 -23.05 6.63
CA ARG A 404 -1.11 -24.31 6.68
C ARG A 404 -1.43 -24.90 5.30
N ARG A 405 -1.72 -24.07 4.30
CA ARG A 405 -2.23 -24.49 2.97
C ARG A 405 -1.14 -24.51 1.90
N ILE A 406 -0.23 -23.54 1.92
CA ILE A 406 0.78 -23.32 0.86
C ILE A 406 2.11 -23.92 1.29
N TRP A 407 2.62 -23.57 2.47
CA TRP A 407 3.85 -24.19 3.01
C TRP A 407 3.62 -25.60 3.57
N LYS A 408 2.35 -26.03 3.70
CA LYS A 408 1.92 -27.38 4.13
C LYS A 408 2.45 -27.80 5.52
N TRP A 409 2.67 -26.84 6.42
CA TRP A 409 3.16 -27.11 7.77
C TRP A 409 2.15 -27.91 8.60
N ARG A 410 2.65 -28.72 9.55
CA ARG A 410 1.82 -29.50 10.49
C ARG A 410 1.03 -28.53 11.37
N LEU A 411 -0.26 -28.79 11.55
CA LEU A 411 -1.19 -27.87 12.23
C LEU A 411 -0.70 -27.43 13.62
N ALA A 412 -0.16 -28.34 14.43
CA ALA A 412 0.38 -28.03 15.75
C ALA A 412 1.53 -27.00 15.71
N ALA A 413 2.43 -27.08 14.72
CA ALA A 413 3.53 -26.14 14.56
C ALA A 413 3.04 -24.75 14.10
N VAL A 414 2.04 -24.71 13.22
CA VAL A 414 1.40 -23.45 12.81
C VAL A 414 0.66 -22.81 13.97
N ILE A 415 -0.11 -23.58 14.76
CA ILE A 415 -0.81 -23.07 15.94
C ILE A 415 0.19 -22.54 16.97
N ALA A 416 1.26 -23.26 17.29
CA ALA A 416 2.25 -22.81 18.27
C ALA A 416 2.92 -21.49 17.86
N LEU A 417 3.32 -21.36 16.58
CA LEU A 417 3.97 -20.14 16.08
C LEU A 417 3.00 -18.95 15.96
N ILE A 418 1.79 -19.18 15.43
CA ILE A 418 0.78 -18.13 15.30
C ILE A 418 0.23 -17.72 16.67
N ALA A 419 0.12 -18.63 17.64
CA ALA A 419 -0.25 -18.28 19.01
C ALA A 419 0.79 -17.34 19.64
N LEU A 420 2.09 -17.60 19.48
CA LEU A 420 3.15 -16.72 19.96
C LEU A 420 3.02 -15.29 19.40
N PHE A 421 2.87 -15.14 18.08
CA PHE A 421 2.72 -13.82 17.46
C PHE A 421 1.39 -13.16 17.81
N LEU A 422 0.30 -13.92 17.84
CA LEU A 422 -1.03 -13.38 18.13
C LEU A 422 -1.15 -12.95 19.60
N THR A 423 -0.49 -13.62 20.54
CA THR A 423 -0.40 -13.17 21.94
C THR A 423 0.29 -11.81 22.03
N VAL A 424 1.45 -11.63 21.39
CA VAL A 424 2.18 -10.35 21.38
C VAL A 424 1.33 -9.24 20.75
N ASP A 425 0.79 -9.48 19.55
CA ASP A 425 0.03 -8.46 18.83
C ASP A 425 -1.31 -8.12 19.52
N THR A 426 -1.95 -9.10 20.18
CA THR A 426 -3.21 -8.88 20.91
C THR A 426 -2.98 -8.14 22.22
N VAL A 427 -1.83 -8.34 22.87
CA VAL A 427 -1.41 -7.53 24.03
C VAL A 427 -1.15 -6.09 23.60
N PHE A 428 -0.43 -5.86 22.49
CA PHE A 428 -0.27 -4.50 21.94
C PHE A 428 -1.59 -3.86 21.53
N LEU A 429 -2.47 -4.60 20.85
CA LEU A 429 -3.80 -4.11 20.45
C LEU A 429 -4.65 -3.76 21.67
N GLY A 430 -4.68 -4.61 22.71
CA GLY A 430 -5.39 -4.34 23.95
C GLY A 430 -4.87 -3.10 24.67
N ALA A 431 -3.54 -2.93 24.73
CA ALA A 431 -2.90 -1.75 25.33
C ALA A 431 -3.22 -0.45 24.58
N ASN A 432 -3.36 -0.52 23.25
CA ASN A 432 -3.72 0.65 22.44
C ASN A 432 -5.24 0.92 22.40
N ILE A 433 -6.11 -0.09 22.59
CA ILE A 433 -7.57 0.09 22.66
C ILE A 433 -8.00 0.99 23.84
N ILE A 434 -7.26 1.01 24.95
CA ILE A 434 -7.55 1.92 26.06
C ILE A 434 -7.42 3.39 25.62
N LYS A 435 -6.48 3.69 24.70
CA LYS A 435 -6.22 5.04 24.17
C LYS A 435 -7.24 5.51 23.12
N VAL A 436 -8.35 4.78 22.91
CA VAL A 436 -9.42 5.20 21.99
C VAL A 436 -9.96 6.58 22.38
N GLU A 437 -10.19 6.83 23.67
CA GLU A 437 -10.71 8.11 24.18
C GLU A 437 -9.68 9.25 24.11
N GLU A 438 -8.39 8.93 24.21
CA GLU A 438 -7.26 9.86 24.12
C GLU A 438 -6.95 10.31 22.67
N GLY A 439 -7.57 9.70 21.66
CA GLY A 439 -7.37 10.04 20.24
C GLY A 439 -7.40 8.84 19.29
N GLY A 440 -7.28 7.61 19.80
CA GLY A 440 -7.28 6.37 19.01
C GLY A 440 -8.54 6.17 18.16
N TRP A 441 -9.65 6.83 18.51
CA TRP A 441 -10.86 6.86 17.70
C TRP A 441 -10.63 7.39 16.27
N VAL A 442 -9.67 8.31 16.05
CA VAL A 442 -9.46 8.94 14.74
C VAL A 442 -8.93 7.93 13.72
N SER A 443 -7.96 7.11 14.10
CA SER A 443 -7.39 6.09 13.23
C SER A 443 -8.42 5.02 12.86
N LEU A 444 -9.23 4.60 13.84
CA LEU A 444 -10.39 3.72 13.64
C LEU A 444 -11.46 4.33 12.72
N CYS A 445 -11.74 5.63 12.84
CA CYS A 445 -12.70 6.32 11.97
C CYS A 445 -12.23 6.36 10.50
N ILE A 446 -10.95 6.63 10.25
CA ILE A 446 -10.38 6.60 8.89
C ILE A 446 -10.45 5.18 8.31
N ALA A 447 -10.03 4.18 9.09
CA ALA A 447 -10.10 2.78 8.69
C ALA A 447 -11.55 2.31 8.45
N ALA A 448 -12.50 2.69 9.29
CA ALA A 448 -13.92 2.38 9.11
C ALA A 448 -14.49 3.03 7.84
N ALA A 449 -14.16 4.30 7.56
CA ALA A 449 -14.57 4.98 6.34
C ALA A 449 -14.01 4.29 5.08
N MET A 450 -12.72 3.93 5.09
CA MET A 450 -12.10 3.18 3.98
C MET A 450 -12.72 1.79 3.80
N CYS A 451 -13.01 1.07 4.89
CA CYS A 451 -13.68 -0.22 4.83
C CYS A 451 -15.11 -0.09 4.25
N ILE A 452 -15.86 0.95 4.63
CA ILE A 452 -17.19 1.23 4.06
C ILE A 452 -17.10 1.53 2.56
N ILE A 453 -16.11 2.32 2.12
CA ILE A 453 -15.88 2.63 0.70
C ILE A 453 -15.57 1.35 -0.10
N MET A 454 -14.57 0.56 0.33
CA MET A 454 -14.18 -0.70 -0.32
C MET A 454 -15.33 -1.70 -0.36
N TRP A 455 -16.02 -1.91 0.77
CA TRP A 455 -17.13 -2.87 0.86
C TRP A 455 -18.33 -2.45 0.02
N THR A 456 -18.61 -1.14 -0.05
CA THR A 456 -19.64 -0.57 -0.94
C THR A 456 -19.27 -0.76 -2.41
N TRP A 457 -18.01 -0.57 -2.79
CA TRP A 457 -17.56 -0.83 -4.15
C TRP A 457 -17.67 -2.31 -4.53
N ILE A 458 -17.24 -3.23 -3.66
CA ILE A 458 -17.34 -4.69 -3.86
C ILE A 458 -18.82 -5.10 -4.04
N ARG A 459 -19.70 -4.67 -3.13
CA ARG A 459 -21.14 -5.02 -3.19
C ARG A 459 -21.82 -4.39 -4.40
N GLY A 460 -21.61 -3.10 -4.65
CA GLY A 460 -22.22 -2.38 -5.76
C GLY A 460 -21.79 -2.92 -7.12
N SER A 461 -20.49 -3.18 -7.30
CA SER A 461 -19.95 -3.78 -8.53
C SER A 461 -20.52 -5.17 -8.78
N ARG A 462 -20.60 -6.01 -7.73
CA ARG A 462 -21.20 -7.34 -7.83
C ARG A 462 -22.70 -7.29 -8.15
N TYR A 463 -23.45 -6.43 -7.46
CA TYR A 463 -24.88 -6.25 -7.70
C TYR A 463 -25.16 -5.74 -9.11
N LEU A 464 -24.40 -4.74 -9.58
CA LEU A 464 -24.48 -4.21 -10.93
C LEU A 464 -24.19 -5.29 -11.98
N PHE A 465 -23.16 -6.12 -11.76
CA PHE A 465 -22.84 -7.26 -12.62
C PHE A 465 -23.97 -8.30 -12.67
N GLU A 466 -24.44 -8.76 -11.51
CA GLU A 466 -25.54 -9.74 -11.41
C GLU A 466 -26.87 -9.20 -11.99
N LYS A 467 -27.16 -7.90 -11.82
CA LYS A 467 -28.35 -7.25 -12.40
C LYS A 467 -28.25 -7.12 -13.91
N THR A 468 -27.08 -6.76 -14.44
CA THR A 468 -26.88 -6.62 -15.90
C THR A 468 -26.94 -7.99 -16.58
N ARG A 469 -26.28 -9.01 -16.03
CA ARG A 469 -26.26 -10.37 -16.60
C ARG A 469 -27.66 -11.01 -16.70
N LYS A 470 -28.62 -10.61 -15.85
CA LYS A 470 -30.03 -11.04 -15.95
C LYS A 470 -30.79 -10.44 -17.14
N SER A 471 -30.26 -9.40 -17.77
CA SER A 471 -30.87 -8.69 -18.91
C SER A 471 -30.06 -8.83 -20.21
N GLU A 472 -28.88 -9.45 -20.15
CA GLU A 472 -28.05 -9.71 -21.33
C GLU A 472 -28.49 -11.00 -22.05
N VAL A 473 -28.43 -10.99 -23.38
CA VAL A 473 -28.77 -12.16 -24.22
C VAL A 473 -27.48 -12.97 -24.44
N PRO A 474 -27.49 -14.31 -24.36
CA PRO A 474 -26.29 -15.11 -24.61
C PRO A 474 -25.73 -14.86 -26.02
N LEU A 475 -24.41 -14.64 -26.12
CA LEU A 475 -23.73 -14.32 -27.37
C LEU A 475 -24.00 -15.36 -28.45
N GLY A 476 -23.94 -16.65 -28.11
CA GLY A 476 -24.22 -17.75 -29.04
C GLY A 476 -25.64 -17.78 -29.61
N VAL A 477 -26.62 -17.14 -28.96
CA VAL A 477 -27.98 -16.98 -29.50
C VAL A 477 -28.00 -15.86 -30.55
N ILE A 478 -27.39 -14.71 -30.24
CA ILE A 478 -27.28 -13.57 -31.17
C ILE A 478 -26.49 -13.97 -32.42
N VAL A 479 -25.34 -14.63 -32.27
CA VAL A 479 -24.50 -15.07 -33.41
C VAL A 479 -25.29 -16.00 -34.34
N LYS A 480 -26.09 -16.94 -33.81
CA LYS A 480 -26.94 -17.82 -34.62
C LYS A 480 -28.05 -17.07 -35.36
N GLU A 481 -28.70 -16.11 -34.72
CA GLU A 481 -29.73 -15.29 -35.36
C GLU A 481 -29.16 -14.33 -36.42
N MET A 482 -27.96 -13.77 -36.20
CA MET A 482 -27.28 -12.95 -37.22
C MET A 482 -26.86 -13.75 -38.46
N VAL A 483 -26.55 -15.04 -38.33
CA VAL A 483 -26.32 -15.91 -39.51
C VAL A 483 -27.64 -16.22 -40.25
N ARG A 484 -28.76 -16.36 -39.52
CA ARG A 484 -30.09 -16.63 -40.11
C ARG A 484 -30.72 -15.42 -40.79
N LYS A 485 -30.51 -14.22 -40.23
CA LYS A 485 -31.01 -12.94 -40.75
C LYS A 485 -29.88 -11.91 -40.66
N PRO A 486 -28.92 -11.94 -41.61
CA PRO A 486 -27.82 -11.00 -41.60
C PRO A 486 -28.32 -9.56 -41.73
N PRO A 487 -27.91 -8.66 -40.81
CA PRO A 487 -28.11 -7.21 -40.98
C PRO A 487 -27.20 -6.69 -42.10
N VAL A 488 -27.28 -5.39 -42.41
CA VAL A 488 -26.38 -4.78 -43.39
C VAL A 488 -24.95 -4.86 -42.87
N VAL A 489 -24.05 -5.48 -43.64
CA VAL A 489 -22.63 -5.58 -43.31
C VAL A 489 -21.88 -4.40 -43.93
N VAL A 490 -21.04 -3.73 -43.14
CA VAL A 490 -20.13 -2.66 -43.59
C VAL A 490 -18.68 -3.08 -43.40
N SER A 491 -17.79 -2.52 -44.21
CA SER A 491 -16.36 -2.87 -44.15
C SER A 491 -15.66 -2.37 -42.89
N GLY A 492 -14.65 -3.13 -42.45
CA GLY A 492 -13.81 -2.80 -41.30
C GLY A 492 -14.00 -3.73 -40.10
N THR A 493 -13.35 -3.36 -38.99
CA THR A 493 -13.32 -4.15 -37.75
C THR A 493 -13.94 -3.39 -36.60
N ALA A 494 -14.89 -4.00 -35.89
CA ALA A 494 -15.48 -3.47 -34.67
C ALA A 494 -15.10 -4.30 -33.45
N VAL A 495 -14.48 -3.67 -32.45
CA VAL A 495 -14.12 -4.30 -31.18
C VAL A 495 -15.12 -3.86 -30.11
N PHE A 496 -15.95 -4.77 -29.63
CA PHE A 496 -16.93 -4.55 -28.57
C PHE A 496 -16.36 -5.02 -27.24
N LEU A 497 -16.10 -4.10 -26.31
CA LEU A 497 -15.62 -4.47 -24.97
C LEU A 497 -16.78 -4.96 -24.10
N THR A 498 -16.58 -6.09 -23.42
CA THR A 498 -17.51 -6.66 -22.44
C THR A 498 -16.77 -7.18 -21.20
N GLY A 499 -17.47 -7.20 -20.07
CA GLY A 499 -17.00 -7.85 -18.84
C GLY A 499 -17.43 -9.31 -18.72
N ASP A 500 -18.30 -9.79 -19.62
CA ASP A 500 -18.77 -11.17 -19.72
C ASP A 500 -18.65 -11.64 -21.18
N PRO A 501 -17.78 -12.61 -21.50
CA PRO A 501 -17.56 -13.10 -22.87
C PRO A 501 -18.67 -14.02 -23.39
N GLU A 502 -19.54 -14.55 -22.51
CA GLU A 502 -20.66 -15.41 -22.89
C GLU A 502 -21.93 -14.62 -23.20
N SER A 503 -21.96 -13.35 -22.83
CA SER A 503 -23.09 -12.44 -23.01
C SER A 503 -22.85 -11.49 -24.20
N ALA A 504 -23.90 -11.21 -24.98
CA ALA A 504 -23.83 -10.27 -26.09
C ALA A 504 -23.61 -8.84 -25.56
N PRO A 505 -22.53 -8.13 -25.97
CA PRO A 505 -22.23 -6.82 -25.41
C PRO A 505 -23.37 -5.82 -25.62
N THR A 506 -23.71 -5.04 -24.58
CA THR A 506 -24.81 -4.06 -24.69
C THR A 506 -24.59 -3.04 -25.82
N ALA A 507 -23.34 -2.65 -26.12
CA ALA A 507 -23.02 -1.82 -27.29
C ALA A 507 -23.41 -2.49 -28.62
N LEU A 508 -23.12 -3.78 -28.82
CA LEU A 508 -23.52 -4.53 -30.01
C LEU A 508 -25.05 -4.58 -30.13
N MET A 509 -25.75 -4.89 -29.04
CA MET A 509 -27.21 -4.96 -29.01
C MET A 509 -27.87 -3.61 -29.34
N HIS A 510 -27.32 -2.51 -28.85
CA HIS A 510 -27.80 -1.17 -29.19
C HIS A 510 -27.47 -0.78 -30.63
N SER A 511 -26.27 -1.09 -31.14
CA SER A 511 -25.91 -0.84 -32.54
C SER A 511 -26.85 -1.60 -33.50
N LEU A 512 -27.14 -2.87 -33.23
CA LEU A 512 -28.10 -3.65 -34.01
C LEU A 512 -29.53 -3.11 -33.89
N LYS A 513 -29.96 -2.64 -32.71
CA LYS A 513 -31.30 -2.06 -32.49
C LYS A 513 -31.51 -0.74 -33.23
N HIS A 514 -30.51 0.15 -33.21
CA HIS A 514 -30.65 1.53 -33.69
C HIS A 514 -30.11 1.72 -35.12
N TYR A 515 -28.92 1.18 -35.42
CA TYR A 515 -28.26 1.35 -36.71
C TYR A 515 -28.50 0.17 -37.66
N LYS A 516 -28.83 -1.02 -37.14
CA LYS A 516 -29.09 -2.25 -37.92
C LYS A 516 -27.93 -2.66 -38.83
N VAL A 517 -26.70 -2.35 -38.40
CA VAL A 517 -25.45 -2.59 -39.12
C VAL A 517 -24.51 -3.46 -38.29
N LEU A 518 -23.77 -4.34 -38.97
CA LEU A 518 -22.71 -5.19 -38.44
C LEU A 518 -21.42 -4.95 -39.26
N HIS A 519 -20.24 -5.20 -38.70
CA HIS A 519 -18.99 -5.06 -39.45
C HIS A 519 -18.55 -6.40 -40.06
N GLU A 520 -17.62 -6.40 -41.02
CA GLU A 520 -17.01 -7.62 -41.57
C GLU A 520 -16.30 -8.46 -40.50
N SER A 521 -15.65 -7.81 -39.53
CA SER A 521 -15.02 -8.48 -38.39
C SER A 521 -15.50 -7.87 -37.06
N ASN A 522 -16.18 -8.66 -36.23
CA ASN A 522 -16.71 -8.23 -34.95
C ASN A 522 -15.99 -9.00 -33.83
N VAL A 523 -15.24 -8.28 -33.01
CA VAL A 523 -14.46 -8.86 -31.93
C VAL A 523 -15.12 -8.57 -30.59
N ILE A 524 -15.45 -9.64 -29.87
CA ILE A 524 -15.95 -9.58 -28.50
C ILE A 524 -14.73 -9.64 -27.57
N LEU A 525 -14.31 -8.47 -27.10
CA LEU A 525 -13.10 -8.31 -26.30
C LEU A 525 -13.44 -8.29 -24.81
N THR A 526 -12.86 -9.21 -24.05
CA THR A 526 -12.93 -9.21 -22.57
C THR A 526 -11.55 -8.97 -21.99
N ILE A 527 -11.46 -8.01 -21.06
CA ILE A 527 -10.24 -7.73 -20.31
C ILE A 527 -10.42 -8.28 -18.89
N VAL A 528 -9.53 -9.17 -18.46
CA VAL A 528 -9.58 -9.86 -17.16
C VAL A 528 -8.34 -9.50 -16.35
N THR A 529 -8.52 -9.15 -15.08
CA THR A 529 -7.39 -9.07 -14.14
C THR A 529 -7.15 -10.44 -13.50
N ALA A 530 -5.97 -11.01 -13.71
CA ALA A 530 -5.52 -12.20 -13.00
C ALA A 530 -5.23 -11.89 -11.52
N PRO A 531 -5.41 -12.88 -10.62
CA PRO A 531 -5.07 -12.72 -9.20
C PRO A 531 -3.56 -12.76 -8.90
N THR A 532 -2.72 -12.78 -9.94
CA THR A 532 -1.25 -12.81 -9.91
C THR A 532 -0.69 -11.45 -10.34
N PRO A 533 0.47 -11.00 -9.85
CA PRO A 533 0.99 -9.65 -10.15
C PRO A 533 1.64 -9.49 -11.53
N LEU A 534 1.88 -10.58 -12.26
CA LEU A 534 2.37 -10.55 -13.64
C LEU A 534 1.75 -11.75 -14.36
N VAL A 535 1.28 -11.56 -15.59
CA VAL A 535 0.84 -12.64 -16.49
C VAL A 535 1.87 -12.81 -17.61
N PRO A 536 2.44 -14.01 -17.79
CA PRO A 536 3.34 -14.33 -18.92
C PRO A 536 2.76 -13.92 -20.28
N GLU A 537 3.60 -13.52 -21.24
CA GLU A 537 3.11 -13.01 -22.54
C GLU A 537 2.36 -14.07 -23.37
N ASP A 538 2.64 -15.35 -23.15
CA ASP A 538 1.96 -16.50 -23.75
C ASP A 538 0.58 -16.78 -23.13
N GLU A 539 0.42 -16.57 -21.82
CA GLU A 539 -0.87 -16.67 -21.12
C GLU A 539 -1.74 -15.39 -21.24
N ARG A 540 -1.19 -14.32 -21.82
CA ARG A 540 -1.83 -13.00 -21.86
C ARG A 540 -3.01 -12.89 -22.82
N VAL A 541 -2.98 -13.62 -23.94
CA VAL A 541 -3.96 -13.49 -25.02
C VAL A 541 -4.52 -14.86 -25.40
N GLU A 542 -5.84 -15.02 -25.24
CA GLU A 542 -6.61 -16.15 -25.74
C GLU A 542 -7.55 -15.66 -26.85
N MET A 543 -7.52 -16.32 -28.01
CA MET A 543 -8.39 -15.99 -29.15
C MET A 543 -9.19 -17.23 -29.61
N GLU A 544 -10.50 -17.06 -29.76
CA GLU A 544 -11.44 -18.09 -30.19
C GLU A 544 -12.28 -17.55 -31.36
N LYS A 545 -12.20 -18.18 -32.53
CA LYS A 545 -13.06 -17.83 -33.68
C LYS A 545 -14.41 -18.52 -33.54
N ILE A 546 -15.50 -17.75 -33.39
CA ILE A 546 -16.85 -18.29 -33.23
C ILE A 546 -17.44 -18.63 -34.61
N ASN A 547 -17.32 -17.71 -35.57
CA ASN A 547 -17.62 -17.92 -36.99
C ASN A 547 -16.85 -16.89 -37.84
N ASP A 548 -17.19 -16.74 -39.12
CA ASP A 548 -16.48 -15.80 -40.01
C ASP A 548 -16.70 -14.31 -39.68
N LEU A 549 -17.79 -13.96 -38.99
CA LEU A 549 -18.14 -12.58 -38.60
C LEU A 549 -17.76 -12.25 -37.15
N PHE A 550 -17.61 -13.25 -36.29
CA PHE A 550 -17.41 -13.09 -34.84
C PHE A 550 -16.19 -13.84 -34.31
N MET A 551 -15.34 -13.10 -33.60
CA MET A 551 -14.21 -13.62 -32.82
C MET A 551 -14.37 -13.20 -31.37
N ARG A 552 -13.98 -14.07 -30.43
CA ARG A 552 -13.84 -13.77 -29.01
C ARG A 552 -12.35 -13.62 -28.70
N VAL A 553 -12.00 -12.55 -28.01
CA VAL A 553 -10.63 -12.28 -27.57
C VAL A 553 -10.66 -12.00 -26.07
N LYS A 554 -9.89 -12.76 -25.30
CA LYS A 554 -9.69 -12.54 -23.87
C LYS A 554 -8.25 -12.10 -23.65
N ILE A 555 -8.09 -10.94 -23.03
CA ILE A 555 -6.77 -10.38 -22.66
C ILE A 555 -6.68 -10.37 -21.14
N THR A 556 -5.64 -11.01 -20.61
CA THR A 556 -5.44 -11.18 -19.18
C THR A 556 -4.21 -10.38 -18.72
N PHE A 557 -4.42 -9.39 -17.85
CA PHE A 557 -3.33 -8.65 -17.20
C PHE A 557 -3.23 -9.06 -15.73
N GLY A 558 -2.05 -9.00 -15.13
CA GLY A 558 -1.91 -9.12 -13.67
C GLY A 558 -2.59 -7.96 -12.91
N TYR A 559 -2.69 -8.09 -11.59
CA TYR A 559 -2.52 -6.90 -10.75
C TYR A 559 -1.06 -6.43 -10.84
N MET A 560 -0.67 -5.29 -10.28
CA MET A 560 0.55 -4.53 -10.59
C MET A 560 0.71 -4.10 -12.06
N GLU A 561 0.48 -4.95 -13.07
CA GLU A 561 0.53 -4.60 -14.51
C GLU A 561 -0.41 -3.42 -14.85
N GLN A 562 0.09 -2.49 -15.68
CA GLN A 562 -0.75 -1.45 -16.27
C GLN A 562 -1.42 -1.99 -17.54
N PRO A 563 -2.76 -2.02 -17.63
CA PRO A 563 -3.45 -2.47 -18.84
C PRO A 563 -3.23 -1.51 -20.01
N ASN A 564 -2.44 -1.94 -20.99
CA ASN A 564 -2.25 -1.24 -22.27
C ASN A 564 -2.87 -2.10 -23.38
N LEU A 565 -4.08 -1.71 -23.82
CA LEU A 565 -4.81 -2.47 -24.83
C LEU A 565 -4.11 -2.45 -26.20
N PRO A 566 -3.61 -1.32 -26.74
CA PRO A 566 -2.85 -1.32 -28.01
C PRO A 566 -1.65 -2.27 -28.04
N ARG A 567 -0.86 -2.35 -26.96
CA ARG A 567 0.30 -3.25 -26.84
C ARG A 567 -0.12 -4.72 -26.80
N ALA A 568 -1.18 -5.06 -26.08
CA ALA A 568 -1.71 -6.42 -26.05
C ALA A 568 -2.31 -6.83 -27.42
N LEU A 569 -3.02 -5.91 -28.09
CA LEU A 569 -3.55 -6.14 -29.44
C LEU A 569 -2.43 -6.35 -30.48
N ALA A 570 -1.24 -5.77 -30.29
CA ALA A 570 -0.08 -6.05 -31.14
C ALA A 570 0.42 -7.51 -31.01
N GLN A 571 0.26 -8.16 -29.86
CA GLN A 571 0.54 -9.60 -29.71
C GLN A 571 -0.48 -10.46 -30.46
N CYS A 572 -1.76 -10.06 -30.50
CA CYS A 572 -2.78 -10.73 -31.31
C CYS A 572 -2.41 -10.78 -32.81
N ARG A 573 -1.72 -9.74 -33.33
CA ARG A 573 -1.19 -9.73 -34.71
C ARG A 573 -0.15 -10.83 -34.92
N LYS A 574 0.77 -11.05 -33.97
CA LYS A 574 1.78 -12.12 -34.04
C LYS A 574 1.13 -13.51 -34.04
N GLN A 575 0.01 -13.67 -33.33
CA GLN A 575 -0.81 -14.89 -33.31
C GLN A 575 -1.77 -15.03 -34.52
N GLY A 576 -1.65 -14.18 -35.55
CA GLY A 576 -2.33 -14.34 -36.84
C GLY A 576 -3.60 -13.50 -37.06
N TRP A 577 -4.07 -12.74 -36.08
CA TRP A 577 -5.21 -11.83 -36.31
C TRP A 577 -4.75 -10.54 -37.02
N LYS A 578 -5.02 -10.46 -38.33
CA LYS A 578 -4.74 -9.29 -39.16
C LYS A 578 -5.84 -8.24 -39.00
N PHE A 579 -5.55 -7.17 -38.28
CA PHE A 579 -6.39 -5.96 -38.19
C PHE A 579 -5.50 -4.70 -38.23
N ASP A 580 -6.03 -3.60 -38.76
CA ASP A 580 -5.41 -2.28 -38.65
C ASP A 580 -6.07 -1.46 -37.52
N ILE A 581 -5.27 -0.95 -36.60
CA ILE A 581 -5.75 -0.22 -35.42
C ILE A 581 -6.35 1.15 -35.81
N MET A 582 -5.91 1.73 -36.94
CA MET A 582 -6.42 3.01 -37.43
C MET A 582 -7.78 2.89 -38.13
N THR A 583 -8.13 1.70 -38.62
CA THR A 583 -9.45 1.39 -39.21
C THR A 583 -10.36 0.58 -38.29
N THR A 584 -9.86 0.11 -37.14
CA THR A 584 -10.65 -0.56 -36.10
C THR A 584 -11.44 0.45 -35.26
N SER A 585 -12.71 0.15 -34.98
CA SER A 585 -13.59 0.98 -34.14
C SER A 585 -13.84 0.31 -32.80
N PHE A 586 -13.60 1.01 -31.69
CA PHE A 586 -13.78 0.49 -30.34
C PHE A 586 -15.13 0.93 -29.76
N PHE A 587 -16.04 -0.03 -29.60
CA PHE A 587 -17.37 0.19 -29.04
C PHE A 587 -17.37 -0.10 -27.54
N LEU A 588 -17.64 0.95 -26.75
CA LEU A 588 -17.74 0.91 -25.30
C LEU A 588 -19.18 1.12 -24.84
N SER A 589 -19.58 0.48 -23.74
CA SER A 589 -20.88 0.73 -23.11
C SER A 589 -20.71 1.58 -21.85
N ARG A 590 -21.21 2.81 -21.87
CA ARG A 590 -21.16 3.71 -20.71
C ARG A 590 -22.44 3.63 -19.91
N ARG A 591 -22.35 3.19 -18.65
CA ARG A 591 -23.51 2.95 -17.78
C ARG A 591 -23.76 4.17 -16.89
N SER A 592 -24.89 4.84 -17.08
CA SER A 592 -25.38 5.91 -16.20
C SER A 592 -26.24 5.30 -15.09
N LEU A 593 -25.75 5.33 -13.86
CA LEU A 593 -26.39 4.69 -12.70
C LEU A 593 -27.40 5.63 -12.03
N LYS A 594 -28.58 5.11 -11.68
CA LYS A 594 -29.61 5.80 -10.89
C LYS A 594 -30.04 4.93 -9.71
N ALA A 595 -30.09 5.50 -8.50
CA ALA A 595 -30.53 4.78 -7.30
C ALA A 595 -32.05 4.58 -7.29
N SER A 596 -32.50 3.37 -6.95
CA SER A 596 -33.88 3.05 -6.62
C SER A 596 -34.15 3.17 -5.10
N ARG A 597 -35.42 3.25 -4.71
CA ARG A 597 -35.87 3.06 -3.32
C ARG A 597 -36.41 1.64 -3.06
N HIS A 598 -36.60 0.85 -4.11
CA HIS A 598 -37.34 -0.42 -4.06
C HIS A 598 -36.51 -1.63 -4.53
N THR A 599 -35.29 -1.40 -5.02
CA THR A 599 -34.33 -2.42 -5.44
C THR A 599 -32.92 -1.94 -5.08
N GLY A 600 -31.97 -2.85 -4.88
CA GLY A 600 -30.56 -2.48 -4.73
C GLY A 600 -30.04 -2.65 -3.31
N MET A 601 -29.09 -1.79 -2.95
CA MET A 601 -28.51 -1.72 -1.61
C MET A 601 -29.33 -0.71 -0.77
N PRO A 602 -29.00 -0.45 0.50
CA PRO A 602 -29.56 0.69 1.20
C PRO A 602 -29.28 1.99 0.42
N VAL A 603 -30.26 2.91 0.33
CA VAL A 603 -30.18 4.10 -0.54
C VAL A 603 -28.95 4.98 -0.30
N TRP A 604 -28.42 5.02 0.93
CA TRP A 604 -27.17 5.71 1.25
C TRP A 604 -25.95 5.02 0.61
N GLN A 605 -25.95 3.69 0.57
CA GLN A 605 -24.89 2.86 -0.01
C GLN A 605 -24.94 2.91 -1.54
N ASP A 606 -26.13 2.93 -2.15
CA ASP A 606 -26.27 3.18 -3.59
C ASP A 606 -25.82 4.59 -3.99
N LYS A 607 -26.16 5.62 -3.20
CA LYS A 607 -25.64 6.98 -3.43
C LYS A 607 -24.11 7.04 -3.38
N LEU A 608 -23.50 6.37 -2.39
CA LEU A 608 -22.04 6.28 -2.27
C LEU A 608 -21.44 5.52 -3.47
N PHE A 609 -22.00 4.37 -3.84
CA PHE A 609 -21.54 3.61 -5.02
C PHE A 609 -21.66 4.41 -6.32
N ILE A 610 -22.75 5.15 -6.53
CA ILE A 610 -22.93 6.03 -7.70
C ILE A 610 -21.91 7.17 -7.69
N ALA A 611 -21.63 7.77 -6.54
CA ALA A 611 -20.61 8.82 -6.43
C ALA A 611 -19.20 8.28 -6.75
N LEU A 612 -18.85 7.11 -6.21
CA LEU A 612 -17.59 6.42 -6.51
C LEU A 612 -17.49 6.05 -8.00
N ALA A 613 -18.56 5.50 -8.59
CA ALA A 613 -18.59 5.09 -10.00
C ALA A 613 -18.55 6.28 -10.97
N ARG A 614 -19.21 7.40 -10.65
CA ARG A 614 -19.14 8.65 -11.41
C ARG A 614 -17.76 9.28 -11.37
N ASN A 615 -17.05 9.12 -10.25
CA ASN A 615 -15.69 9.64 -10.09
C ASN A 615 -14.60 8.68 -10.60
N ALA A 616 -14.93 7.43 -10.95
CA ALA A 616 -13.94 6.49 -11.48
C ALA A 616 -13.37 6.97 -12.82
N ALA A 617 -12.10 6.65 -13.10
CA ALA A 617 -11.47 6.94 -14.39
C ALA A 617 -12.18 6.18 -15.53
N ASP A 618 -12.40 6.87 -16.65
CA ASP A 618 -13.11 6.29 -17.80
C ASP A 618 -12.31 5.12 -18.40
N ALA A 619 -13.02 4.11 -18.92
CA ALA A 619 -12.41 2.89 -19.45
C ALA A 619 -11.42 3.17 -20.60
N THR A 620 -11.72 4.17 -21.42
CA THR A 620 -10.88 4.67 -22.52
C THR A 620 -9.50 5.08 -22.05
N GLU A 621 -9.42 5.88 -20.98
CA GLU A 621 -8.17 6.36 -20.39
C GLU A 621 -7.43 5.22 -19.69
N TYR A 622 -8.15 4.43 -18.87
CA TYR A 622 -7.55 3.36 -18.06
C TYR A 622 -6.93 2.23 -18.90
N PHE A 623 -7.54 1.87 -20.04
CA PHE A 623 -7.01 0.85 -20.97
C PHE A 623 -6.16 1.42 -22.10
N GLN A 624 -5.90 2.74 -22.10
CA GLN A 624 -5.13 3.47 -23.12
C GLN A 624 -5.69 3.28 -24.56
N ILE A 625 -7.01 3.34 -24.72
CA ILE A 625 -7.69 3.16 -26.01
C ILE A 625 -7.60 4.47 -26.82
N PRO A 626 -7.21 4.45 -28.12
CA PRO A 626 -7.09 5.65 -28.94
C PRO A 626 -8.40 6.45 -29.03
N THR A 627 -8.41 7.66 -28.47
CA THR A 627 -9.62 8.49 -28.29
C THR A 627 -10.36 8.79 -29.59
N GLY A 628 -9.64 8.98 -30.71
CA GLY A 628 -10.22 9.21 -32.04
C GLY A 628 -10.89 7.99 -32.69
N ARG A 629 -10.89 6.82 -32.05
CA ARG A 629 -11.45 5.55 -32.56
C ARG A 629 -12.52 4.94 -31.64
N VAL A 630 -12.97 5.68 -30.63
CA VAL A 630 -13.90 5.20 -29.59
C VAL A 630 -15.32 5.69 -29.84
N VAL A 631 -16.28 4.77 -29.73
CA VAL A 631 -17.72 5.04 -29.74
C VAL A 631 -18.32 4.59 -28.41
N GLU A 632 -18.73 5.55 -27.58
CA GLU A 632 -19.42 5.26 -26.31
C GLU A 632 -20.94 5.22 -26.51
N ILE A 633 -21.56 4.07 -26.26
CA ILE A 633 -23.01 3.90 -26.27
C ILE A 633 -23.52 3.95 -24.84
N GLY A 634 -24.28 5.00 -24.53
CA GLY A 634 -24.84 5.26 -23.20
C GLY A 634 -26.07 4.41 -22.88
N THR A 635 -26.08 3.74 -21.72
CA THR A 635 -27.25 3.03 -21.18
C THR A 635 -27.56 3.52 -19.77
N GLN A 636 -28.84 3.75 -19.45
CA GLN A 636 -29.26 4.05 -18.08
C GLN A 636 -29.59 2.74 -17.36
N VAL A 637 -28.95 2.52 -16.21
CA VAL A 637 -29.21 1.36 -15.34
C VAL A 637 -29.69 1.89 -14.00
N VAL A 638 -30.93 1.54 -13.64
CA VAL A 638 -31.42 1.73 -12.27
C VAL A 638 -30.84 0.60 -11.43
N ILE A 639 -30.15 0.92 -10.34
CA ILE A 639 -29.71 -0.03 -9.30
C ILE A 639 -30.75 -0.08 -8.18
#